data_AF-A0A4R2CP82-F1
#
_entry.id   AF-A0A4R2CP82-F1
#
_cell.length_a   1.000
_cell.length_b   1.000
_cell.length_c   1.000
_cell.angle_alpha   90.00
_cell.angle_beta   90.00
_cell.angle_gamma   90.00
#
_symmetry.space_group_name_H-M   'P 1'
#
loop_
_entity.id
_entity.type
_entity.pdbx_description
1 polymer ?
#
loop_
_entity_poly.entity_id
_entity_poly.type
_entity_poly.pdbx_seq_one_letter_code
_entity_poly.pdbx_strand_id
1 'polypeptide(L)'
;MAVIDREPSLGLSLRVLPWLLPPLASVVGLVMIDVPLGAVARYAAYFCFCVALPGILLMRALWRSTGNWAEDVGLGAAVGIAYQLAGWALFTWLGWQQALVVWPALVLLCFALVPGLRQHWRIAEPEPMPMAWSWGLSVCLSLLALAITLGLMADHVPPPRGVSYYPDLLYHLSMVNELLRSVPPQLPQVAGEALEYHWFPNADVAGAVDITRLSPILVLYRLWMLPVTFVAVLAGAALARQVSRVWWTGLLAAVIFVVPHLGFLVPAWPQVDPVGPVSLLSPSQTLATVALTAAAYFIIAALYRDGGRGLWVLAVAMAIVGGGSKPTVLPILLGGVGLSALFLPLRNRRIPWRSFLIGGLLAAIAVGTLLTVAGSTSGSGFQLFAIAKFQPGYRGSTGDGSMAGTGGLLLPSLTGDHLAVAGAVVTLAGLALAHAGLLAGFALATLKAVRRDPVAWWLIGALTASWLGLSLVDHPSASEYYFLRSCSPFAAAAVAWLVAAGVRGRSRRTILRVGLAGLATGTAIAVCADLVSEPATGSRAAQIEVLARPLLIAVGLAVLVLVAWLLTARLRPGLTGLGTAFAVLVVIGLPIGTTVSDAWSARDNPGSGRYVSAFWRVYPDELAAAQWLAKNSGPDDVVVSNTFCRPAGPQRPGCDARGYIVSGIAGRRTLLEGWAYTQQAMATHGVHGRKYTVQPSPWPDRLDLTNRVLTAPTSQLANQLRSQYGVRWIYADLRDGPVSAKLDDFAVLRHQESRVRIYELARP
;
A
#
# COMPACT_ATOMS: atom_id res chain seq x y z
N MET A 1 -9.98 60.88 0.93
CA MET A 1 -10.55 60.17 2.10
C MET A 1 -11.73 59.34 1.62
N ALA A 2 -11.50 58.06 1.35
CA ALA A 2 -12.54 57.05 1.20
C ALA A 2 -12.06 55.87 2.04
N VAL A 3 -12.79 55.62 3.13
CA VAL A 3 -12.47 54.63 4.14
C VAL A 3 -12.62 53.26 3.51
N ILE A 4 -11.49 52.59 3.32
CA ILE A 4 -11.43 51.16 3.00
C ILE A 4 -11.73 50.46 4.33
N ASP A 5 -12.96 49.97 4.49
CA ASP A 5 -13.29 49.01 5.54
C ASP A 5 -12.52 47.71 5.26
N ARG A 6 -11.32 47.63 5.83
CA ARG A 6 -10.65 46.36 6.09
C ARG A 6 -11.37 45.73 7.28
N GLU A 7 -12.31 44.82 7.03
CA GLU A 7 -12.58 43.76 8.01
C GLU A 7 -11.33 42.87 8.09
N PRO A 8 -10.56 42.85 9.21
CA PRO A 8 -9.39 42.02 9.32
C PRO A 8 -9.76 40.67 9.98
N SER A 9 -9.17 39.59 9.47
CA SER A 9 -8.71 38.40 10.23
C SER A 9 -9.67 37.31 10.72
N LEU A 10 -10.98 37.53 10.94
CA LEU A 10 -11.87 36.49 11.48
C LEU A 10 -12.16 35.34 10.48
N GLY A 11 -12.37 35.67 9.20
CA GLY A 11 -12.66 34.68 8.15
C GLY A 11 -11.46 33.83 7.73
N LEU A 12 -10.24 34.35 7.87
CA LEU A 12 -9.00 33.60 7.58
C LEU A 12 -8.73 32.57 8.69
N SER A 13 -8.93 32.97 9.95
CA SER A 13 -8.72 32.12 11.13
C SER A 13 -9.62 30.89 11.11
N LEU A 14 -10.90 31.04 10.76
CA LEU A 14 -11.84 29.93 10.67
C LEU A 14 -11.53 28.93 9.54
N ARG A 15 -10.92 29.37 8.43
CA ARG A 15 -10.56 28.50 7.29
C ARG A 15 -9.30 27.68 7.52
N VAL A 16 -8.37 28.18 8.33
CA VAL A 16 -7.11 27.51 8.65
C VAL A 16 -7.26 26.59 9.86
N LEU A 17 -8.10 26.98 10.83
CA LEU A 17 -8.33 26.23 12.08
C LEU A 17 -8.58 24.71 11.90
N PRO A 18 -9.40 24.23 10.93
CA PRO A 18 -9.66 22.79 10.78
C PRO A 18 -8.37 22.01 10.51
N TRP A 19 -7.45 22.62 9.78
CA TRP A 19 -6.23 21.97 9.31
C TRP A 19 -5.13 21.89 10.37
N LEU A 20 -5.38 22.43 11.56
CA LEU A 20 -4.58 22.14 12.76
C LEU A 20 -4.93 20.77 13.35
N LEU A 21 -6.12 20.21 13.06
CA LEU A 21 -6.55 18.94 13.63
C LEU A 21 -5.71 17.74 13.17
N PRO A 22 -5.44 17.54 11.86
CA PRO A 22 -4.62 16.40 11.43
C PRO A 22 -3.22 16.37 12.04
N PRO A 23 -2.41 17.46 12.02
CA PRO A 23 -1.10 17.43 12.65
C PRO A 23 -1.18 17.27 14.17
N LEU A 24 -2.19 17.86 14.84
CA LEU A 24 -2.41 17.65 16.27
C LEU A 24 -2.70 16.17 16.57
N ALA A 25 -3.61 15.54 15.83
CA ALA A 25 -3.95 14.13 15.97
C ALA A 25 -2.73 13.22 15.69
N SER A 26 -1.93 13.54 14.66
CA SER A 26 -0.67 12.83 14.39
C SER A 26 0.33 12.98 15.55
N VAL A 27 0.55 14.19 16.07
CA VAL A 27 1.47 14.41 17.20
C VAL A 27 1.00 13.68 18.44
N VAL A 28 -0.28 13.81 18.80
CA VAL A 28 -0.88 13.11 19.95
C VAL A 28 -0.71 11.61 19.80
N GLY A 29 -1.12 11.05 18.66
CA GLY A 29 -1.02 9.62 18.38
C GLY A 29 0.41 9.09 18.43
N LEU A 30 1.37 9.81 17.85
CA LEU A 30 2.79 9.44 17.86
C LEU A 30 3.42 9.52 19.26
N VAL A 31 3.09 10.55 20.03
CA VAL A 31 3.57 10.69 21.42
C VAL A 31 3.01 9.59 22.31
N MET A 32 1.75 9.21 22.13
CA MET A 32 1.11 8.11 22.86
C MET A 32 1.77 6.74 22.63
N ILE A 33 2.54 6.58 21.54
CA ILE A 33 3.29 5.37 21.22
C ILE A 33 4.81 5.56 21.34
N ASP A 34 5.22 6.47 22.22
CA ASP A 34 6.61 6.77 22.63
C ASP A 34 7.52 7.34 21.52
N VAL A 35 6.97 8.01 20.50
CA VAL A 35 7.80 8.68 19.49
C VAL A 35 8.31 10.02 20.04
N PRO A 36 9.64 10.27 20.05
CA PRO A 36 10.18 11.53 20.55
C PRO A 36 9.69 12.74 19.75
N LEU A 37 9.20 13.77 20.44
CA LEU A 37 8.71 15.01 19.81
C LEU A 37 9.72 15.66 18.86
N GLY A 38 11.01 15.63 19.21
CA GLY A 38 12.07 16.14 18.35
C GLY A 38 12.17 15.41 17.01
N ALA A 39 11.93 14.10 16.99
CA ALA A 39 11.90 13.32 15.76
C ALA A 39 10.64 13.63 14.93
N VAL A 40 9.48 13.79 15.59
CA VAL A 40 8.24 14.22 14.92
C VAL A 40 8.43 15.58 14.26
N ALA A 41 8.96 16.57 15.00
CA ALA A 41 9.20 17.91 14.49
C ALA A 41 10.21 17.91 13.33
N ARG A 42 11.32 17.17 13.45
CA ARG A 42 12.34 17.06 12.41
C ARG A 42 11.79 16.44 11.14
N TYR A 43 11.01 15.37 11.26
CA TYR A 43 10.40 14.70 10.11
C TYR A 43 9.30 15.54 9.48
N ALA A 44 8.48 16.23 10.27
CA ALA A 44 7.49 17.17 9.77
C ALA A 44 8.14 18.32 9.00
N ALA A 45 9.25 18.88 9.51
CA ALA A 45 10.02 19.90 8.79
C ALA A 45 10.59 19.36 7.47
N TYR A 46 11.18 18.16 7.48
CA TYR A 46 11.63 17.49 6.26
C TYR A 46 10.48 17.34 5.25
N PHE A 47 9.36 16.76 5.66
CA PHE A 47 8.25 16.53 4.74
C PHE A 47 7.69 17.84 4.16
N CYS A 48 7.52 18.87 5.01
CA CYS A 48 7.03 20.17 4.56
C CYS A 48 7.99 20.87 3.59
N PHE A 49 9.28 20.97 3.94
CA PHE A 49 10.24 21.81 3.21
C PHE A 49 11.05 21.06 2.14
N CYS A 50 11.22 19.75 2.27
CA CYS A 50 12.00 18.95 1.32
C CYS A 50 11.13 18.17 0.33
N VAL A 51 9.85 17.91 0.67
CA VAL A 51 8.94 17.11 -0.18
C VAL A 51 7.77 17.96 -0.67
N ALA A 52 6.87 18.35 0.23
CA ALA A 52 5.60 18.98 -0.14
C ALA A 52 5.80 20.33 -0.83
N LEU A 53 6.57 21.26 -0.23
CA LEU A 53 6.76 22.60 -0.76
C LEU A 53 7.50 22.60 -2.12
N PRO A 54 8.67 21.95 -2.30
CA PRO A 54 9.32 21.84 -3.61
C PRO A 54 8.39 21.22 -4.66
N GLY A 55 7.65 20.17 -4.27
CA GLY A 55 6.71 19.50 -5.16
C GLY A 55 5.54 20.38 -5.60
N ILE A 56 4.94 21.16 -4.70
CA ILE A 56 3.91 22.16 -5.02
C ILE A 56 4.44 23.20 -6.02
N LEU A 57 5.65 23.72 -5.77
CA LEU A 57 6.27 24.72 -6.63
C LEU A 57 6.55 24.17 -8.03
N LEU A 58 7.14 22.98 -8.12
CA LEU A 58 7.41 22.30 -9.39
C LEU A 58 6.12 21.99 -10.16
N MET A 59 5.09 21.48 -9.47
CA MET A 59 3.78 21.22 -10.07
C MET A 59 3.17 22.50 -10.65
N ARG A 60 3.17 23.59 -9.88
CA ARG A 60 2.62 24.89 -10.31
C ARG A 60 3.40 25.51 -11.47
N ALA A 61 4.72 25.31 -11.53
CA ALA A 61 5.55 25.79 -12.62
C ALA A 61 5.37 24.99 -13.91
N LEU A 62 5.22 23.67 -13.81
CA LEU A 62 4.99 22.81 -14.97
C LEU A 62 3.55 22.87 -15.50
N TRP A 63 2.58 23.17 -14.64
CA TRP A 63 1.18 23.20 -15.01
C TRP A 63 0.43 24.41 -14.46
N ARG A 64 -0.08 24.31 -13.22
CA ARG A 64 -0.77 25.38 -12.46
C ARG A 64 -1.16 24.86 -11.07
N SER A 65 -1.70 25.76 -10.24
CA SER A 65 -2.45 25.40 -9.03
C SER A 65 -3.86 24.89 -9.39
N THR A 66 -4.45 24.05 -8.54
CA THR A 66 -5.87 23.70 -8.64
C THR A 66 -6.81 24.78 -8.07
N GLY A 67 -6.25 25.86 -7.52
CA GLY A 67 -7.00 26.93 -6.86
C GLY A 67 -7.24 26.67 -5.37
N ASN A 68 -6.97 25.48 -4.87
CA ASN A 68 -7.16 25.10 -3.48
C ASN A 68 -5.90 24.44 -2.89
N TRP A 69 -5.47 24.90 -1.73
CA TRP A 69 -4.18 24.49 -1.18
C TRP A 69 -4.11 23.01 -0.79
N ALA A 70 -5.20 22.40 -0.32
CA ALA A 70 -5.18 21.01 0.13
C ALA A 70 -5.02 20.03 -1.05
N GLU A 71 -5.58 20.37 -2.21
CA GLU A 71 -5.37 19.62 -3.44
C GLU A 71 -3.95 19.84 -3.97
N ASP A 72 -3.46 21.08 -3.94
CA ASP A 72 -2.07 21.39 -4.28
C ASP A 72 -1.08 20.63 -3.38
N VAL A 73 -1.35 20.48 -2.08
CA VAL A 73 -0.54 19.68 -1.16
C VAL A 73 -0.57 18.21 -1.55
N GLY A 74 -1.74 17.64 -1.85
CA GLY A 74 -1.85 16.24 -2.27
C GLY A 74 -1.10 15.95 -3.58
N LEU A 75 -1.41 16.70 -4.65
CA LEU A 75 -0.78 16.49 -5.95
C LEU A 75 0.68 16.95 -5.96
N GLY A 76 0.97 18.08 -5.33
CA GLY A 76 2.31 18.64 -5.22
C GLY A 76 3.25 17.77 -4.39
N ALA A 77 2.82 17.23 -3.25
CA ALA A 77 3.66 16.30 -2.49
C ALA A 77 3.95 15.00 -3.25
N ALA A 78 3.01 14.50 -4.06
CA ALA A 78 3.28 13.37 -4.97
C ALA A 78 4.41 13.71 -5.97
N VAL A 79 4.38 14.90 -6.56
CA VAL A 79 5.46 15.43 -7.41
C VAL A 79 6.76 15.60 -6.62
N GLY A 80 6.67 16.06 -5.38
CA GLY A 80 7.79 16.19 -4.45
C GLY A 80 8.47 14.86 -4.16
N ILE A 81 7.71 13.79 -3.97
CA ILE A 81 8.25 12.43 -3.79
C ILE A 81 8.99 11.97 -5.04
N ALA A 82 8.45 12.19 -6.25
CA ALA A 82 9.17 11.86 -7.49
C ALA A 82 10.46 12.66 -7.63
N TYR A 83 10.43 13.95 -7.30
CA TYR A 83 11.62 14.79 -7.30
C TYR A 83 12.66 14.29 -6.26
N GLN A 84 12.21 13.94 -5.05
CA GLN A 84 13.05 13.40 -3.99
C GLN A 84 13.70 12.07 -4.40
N LEU A 85 12.96 11.17 -5.06
CA LEU A 85 13.49 9.90 -5.57
C LEU A 85 14.57 10.12 -6.64
N ALA A 86 14.39 11.09 -7.53
CA ALA A 86 15.41 11.44 -8.52
C ALA A 86 16.68 11.98 -7.84
N GLY A 87 16.52 12.82 -6.81
CA GLY A 87 17.63 13.32 -5.99
C GLY A 87 18.34 12.20 -5.25
N TRP A 88 17.58 11.32 -4.57
CA TRP A 88 18.13 10.16 -3.89
C TRP A 88 18.94 9.30 -4.86
N ALA A 89 18.40 8.96 -6.04
CA ALA A 89 19.12 8.13 -7.01
C ALA A 89 20.43 8.78 -7.45
N LEU A 90 20.42 10.09 -7.76
CA LEU A 90 21.61 10.82 -8.18
C LEU A 90 22.67 10.90 -7.06
N PHE A 91 22.26 11.29 -5.85
CA PHE A 91 23.20 11.48 -4.74
C PHE A 91 23.74 10.16 -4.22
N THR A 92 22.93 9.09 -4.19
CA THR A 92 23.40 7.74 -3.85
C THR A 92 24.37 7.22 -4.91
N TRP A 93 24.11 7.44 -6.20
CA TRP A 93 25.02 7.05 -7.27
C TRP A 93 26.39 7.77 -7.18
N LEU A 94 26.39 9.03 -6.76
CA LEU A 94 27.60 9.84 -6.56
C LEU A 94 28.31 9.56 -5.22
N GLY A 95 27.73 8.76 -4.32
CA GLY A 95 28.24 8.58 -2.95
C GLY A 95 28.12 9.85 -2.09
N TRP A 96 27.19 10.75 -2.42
CA TRP A 96 26.95 12.04 -1.78
C TRP A 96 25.66 12.06 -0.96
N GLN A 97 25.16 10.91 -0.49
CA GLN A 97 23.93 10.80 0.30
C GLN A 97 23.89 11.82 1.46
N GLN A 98 25.05 12.14 2.03
CA GLN A 98 25.15 13.11 3.11
C GLN A 98 24.73 14.54 2.72
N ALA A 99 24.88 14.91 1.46
CA ALA A 99 24.53 16.23 0.93
C ALA A 99 23.13 16.28 0.30
N LEU A 100 22.32 15.21 0.38
CA LEU A 100 21.02 15.14 -0.30
C LEU A 100 20.07 16.31 0.02
N VAL A 101 20.22 16.95 1.19
CA VAL A 101 19.46 18.17 1.56
C VAL A 101 19.66 19.34 0.58
N VAL A 102 20.77 19.37 -0.16
CA VAL A 102 21.03 20.36 -1.21
C VAL A 102 20.00 20.24 -2.34
N TRP A 103 19.54 19.04 -2.66
CA TRP A 103 18.60 18.79 -3.75
C TRP A 103 17.28 19.58 -3.63
N PRO A 104 16.49 19.47 -2.53
CA PRO A 104 15.32 20.33 -2.33
C PRO A 104 15.69 21.80 -2.13
N ALA A 105 16.82 22.11 -1.49
CA ALA A 105 17.26 23.49 -1.29
C ALA A 105 17.48 24.23 -2.62
N LEU A 106 18.02 23.56 -3.65
CA LEU A 106 18.18 24.13 -4.99
C LEU A 106 16.85 24.59 -5.58
N VAL A 107 15.78 23.78 -5.47
CA VAL A 107 14.45 24.18 -5.96
C VAL A 107 13.93 25.37 -5.18
N LEU A 108 13.99 25.33 -3.85
CA LEU A 108 13.50 26.44 -3.02
C LEU A 108 14.25 27.74 -3.33
N LEU A 109 15.57 27.69 -3.46
CA LEU A 109 16.42 28.83 -3.80
C LEU A 109 16.13 29.34 -5.21
N CYS A 110 16.01 28.47 -6.23
CA CYS A 110 15.64 28.87 -7.58
C CYS A 110 14.29 29.61 -7.60
N PHE A 111 13.28 29.08 -6.91
CA PHE A 111 11.96 29.72 -6.84
C PHE A 111 11.93 30.99 -5.99
N ALA A 112 12.84 31.14 -5.02
CA ALA A 112 12.98 32.36 -4.24
C ALA A 112 13.75 33.44 -5.00
N LEU A 113 14.81 33.07 -5.74
CA LEU A 113 15.73 34.02 -6.36
C LEU A 113 15.29 34.46 -7.76
N VAL A 114 14.71 33.57 -8.58
CA VAL A 114 14.31 33.87 -9.97
C VAL A 114 12.95 34.59 -10.01
N PRO A 115 12.86 35.86 -10.46
CA PRO A 115 11.63 36.65 -10.41
C PRO A 115 10.42 35.99 -11.08
N GLY A 116 10.64 35.34 -12.24
CA GLY A 116 9.58 34.64 -12.97
C GLY A 116 9.03 33.40 -12.25
N LEU A 117 9.75 32.83 -11.29
CA LEU A 117 9.30 31.68 -10.51
C LEU A 117 8.63 32.08 -9.18
N ARG A 118 8.87 33.30 -8.70
CA ARG A 118 8.29 33.81 -7.43
C ARG A 118 6.76 33.81 -7.43
N GLN A 119 6.14 33.92 -8.60
CA GLN A 119 4.68 33.86 -8.74
C GLN A 119 4.09 32.52 -8.28
N HIS A 120 4.83 31.41 -8.37
CA HIS A 120 4.33 30.07 -8.05
C HIS A 120 4.22 29.79 -6.54
N TRP A 121 4.78 30.65 -5.68
CA TRP A 121 4.58 30.57 -4.23
C TRP A 121 3.13 30.83 -3.83
N ARG A 122 2.40 31.57 -4.66
CA ARG A 122 1.00 31.92 -4.43
C ARG A 122 0.10 31.15 -5.39
N ILE A 123 -1.15 30.98 -4.96
CA ILE A 123 -2.21 30.51 -5.85
C ILE A 123 -2.66 31.71 -6.67
N ALA A 124 -2.38 31.70 -7.98
CA ALA A 124 -2.70 32.80 -8.87
C ALA A 124 -4.22 33.00 -9.03
N GLU A 125 -4.97 31.89 -9.11
CA GLU A 125 -6.44 31.87 -9.28
C GLU A 125 -7.08 31.06 -8.14
N PRO A 126 -7.37 31.68 -6.97
CA PRO A 126 -7.95 30.98 -5.84
C PRO A 126 -9.38 30.49 -6.11
N GLU A 127 -9.61 29.20 -5.90
CA GLU A 127 -10.92 28.57 -5.86
C GLU A 127 -11.16 28.01 -4.45
N PRO A 128 -11.55 28.86 -3.48
CA PRO A 128 -11.74 28.41 -2.10
C PRO A 128 -12.97 27.50 -1.98
N MET A 129 -12.84 26.46 -1.16
CA MET A 129 -13.92 25.51 -0.92
C MET A 129 -14.80 25.88 0.27
N PRO A 130 -16.06 25.40 0.30
CA PRO A 130 -16.94 25.60 1.44
C PRO A 130 -16.30 25.10 2.74
N MET A 131 -16.60 25.75 3.87
CA MET A 131 -16.08 25.40 5.19
C MET A 131 -16.28 23.92 5.54
N ALA A 132 -17.43 23.36 5.19
CA ALA A 132 -17.75 21.95 5.42
C ALA A 132 -16.75 20.99 4.74
N TRP A 133 -16.16 21.39 3.61
CA TRP A 133 -15.14 20.59 2.93
C TRP A 133 -13.84 20.53 3.74
N SER A 134 -13.37 21.69 4.21
CA SER A 134 -12.15 21.78 5.01
C SER A 134 -12.29 21.04 6.35
N TRP A 135 -13.41 21.25 7.05
CA TRP A 135 -13.72 20.53 8.28
C TRP A 135 -13.86 19.03 8.04
N GLY A 136 -14.64 18.62 7.04
CA GLY A 136 -14.86 17.22 6.74
C GLY A 136 -13.56 16.48 6.44
N LEU A 137 -12.71 17.03 5.56
CA LEU A 137 -11.42 16.41 5.25
C LEU A 137 -10.47 16.42 6.42
N SER A 138 -10.43 17.51 7.20
CA SER A 138 -9.58 17.57 8.39
C SER A 138 -9.99 16.52 9.43
N VAL A 139 -11.30 16.29 9.63
CA VAL A 139 -11.79 15.21 10.49
C VAL A 139 -11.39 13.85 9.93
N CYS A 140 -11.59 13.60 8.62
CA CYS A 140 -11.17 12.34 7.99
C CYS A 140 -9.66 12.06 8.20
N LEU A 141 -8.80 13.05 7.96
CA LEU A 141 -7.35 12.90 8.15
C LEU A 141 -6.97 12.72 9.62
N SER A 142 -7.66 13.39 10.54
CA SER A 142 -7.42 13.25 11.98
C SER A 142 -7.79 11.86 12.48
N LEU A 143 -8.97 11.36 12.09
CA LEU A 143 -9.41 10.00 12.43
C LEU A 143 -8.47 8.95 11.84
N LEU A 144 -8.04 9.15 10.59
CA LEU A 144 -7.05 8.27 9.95
C LEU A 144 -5.71 8.28 10.70
N ALA A 145 -5.22 9.45 11.12
CA ALA A 145 -3.99 9.54 11.92
C ALA A 145 -4.11 8.77 13.24
N LEU A 146 -5.23 8.91 13.95
CA LEU A 146 -5.46 8.18 15.20
C LEU A 146 -5.54 6.67 14.94
N ALA A 147 -6.26 6.23 13.91
CA ALA A 147 -6.36 4.81 13.56
C ALA A 147 -5.00 4.20 13.18
N ILE A 148 -4.20 4.94 12.41
CA ILE A 148 -2.84 4.50 12.03
C ILE A 148 -1.91 4.46 13.25
N THR A 149 -1.92 5.48 14.10
CA THR A 149 -0.98 5.58 15.23
C THR A 149 -1.36 4.68 16.39
N LEU A 150 -2.59 4.79 16.88
CA LEU A 150 -3.08 4.11 18.08
C LEU A 150 -3.53 2.66 17.82
N GLY A 151 -3.78 2.31 16.56
CA GLY A 151 -4.05 0.94 16.13
C GLY A 151 -2.82 0.32 15.46
N LEU A 152 -2.67 0.59 14.17
CA LEU A 152 -1.71 -0.11 13.32
C LEU A 152 -0.24 -0.03 13.82
N MET A 153 0.25 1.18 14.12
CA MET A 153 1.61 1.40 14.59
C MET A 153 1.79 0.92 16.04
N ALA A 154 0.81 1.15 16.91
CA ALA A 154 0.83 0.66 18.29
C ALA A 154 0.97 -0.88 18.32
N ASP A 155 0.25 -1.57 17.45
CA ASP A 155 0.31 -3.02 17.30
C ASP A 155 1.69 -3.50 16.83
N HIS A 156 2.30 -2.78 15.90
CA HIS A 156 3.59 -3.11 15.30
C HIS A 156 4.73 -2.35 15.98
N VAL A 157 5.13 -2.87 17.13
CA VAL A 157 6.26 -2.36 17.91
C VAL A 157 7.55 -2.42 17.09
N PRO A 158 8.37 -1.34 17.02
CA PRO A 158 9.66 -1.36 16.33
C PRO A 158 10.75 -2.11 17.13
N PRO A 159 11.81 -2.61 16.47
CA PRO A 159 13.07 -2.89 17.14
C PRO A 159 13.54 -1.69 17.99
N PRO A 160 14.09 -1.86 19.22
CA PRO A 160 14.64 -3.08 19.79
C PRO A 160 13.94 -3.59 21.07
N ARG A 161 12.63 -3.85 21.03
CA ARG A 161 11.93 -4.40 22.22
C ARG A 161 12.01 -5.93 22.39
N GLY A 162 12.54 -6.68 21.41
CA GLY A 162 12.73 -8.13 21.51
C GLY A 162 11.40 -8.90 21.52
N VAL A 163 10.58 -8.63 20.51
CA VAL A 163 9.20 -9.14 20.39
C VAL A 163 9.00 -9.83 19.04
N SER A 164 7.75 -10.21 18.75
CA SER A 164 7.37 -10.68 17.43
C SER A 164 7.41 -9.50 16.45
N TYR A 165 8.09 -9.67 15.32
CA TYR A 165 8.11 -8.67 14.25
C TYR A 165 7.50 -9.25 12.99
N TYR A 166 6.60 -8.49 12.36
CA TYR A 166 6.05 -8.88 11.07
C TYR A 166 7.18 -8.97 10.03
N PRO A 167 7.37 -10.12 9.36
CA PRO A 167 8.55 -10.37 8.52
C PRO A 167 8.72 -9.35 7.39
N ASP A 168 7.62 -8.87 6.81
CA ASP A 168 7.69 -7.89 5.71
C ASP A 168 8.27 -6.56 6.18
N LEU A 169 8.02 -6.14 7.43
CA LEU A 169 8.62 -4.90 7.95
C LEU A 169 10.14 -5.05 8.12
N LEU A 170 10.63 -6.24 8.51
CA LEU A 170 12.07 -6.51 8.57
C LEU A 170 12.69 -6.59 7.17
N TYR A 171 11.96 -7.17 6.20
CA TYR A 171 12.38 -7.18 4.80
C TYR A 171 12.45 -5.75 4.22
N HIS A 172 11.44 -4.92 4.44
CA HIS A 172 11.45 -3.51 4.07
C HIS A 172 12.59 -2.74 4.74
N LEU A 173 12.83 -2.98 6.03
CA LEU A 173 13.95 -2.37 6.74
C LEU A 173 15.30 -2.77 6.14
N SER A 174 15.46 -4.02 5.71
CA SER A 174 16.68 -4.48 5.06
C SER A 174 16.95 -3.75 3.74
N MET A 175 15.90 -3.54 2.93
CA MET A 175 16.01 -2.78 1.67
C MET A 175 16.31 -1.31 1.93
N VAL A 176 15.68 -0.69 2.95
CA VAL A 176 16.00 0.69 3.34
C VAL A 176 17.49 0.81 3.68
N ASN A 177 18.04 -0.11 4.49
CA ASN A 177 19.45 -0.08 4.85
C ASN A 177 20.38 -0.23 3.64
N GLU A 178 19.99 -0.99 2.61
CA GLU A 178 20.74 -1.07 1.35
C GLU A 178 20.65 0.20 0.53
N LEU A 179 19.47 0.81 0.45
CA LEU A 179 19.24 2.01 -0.35
C LEU A 179 19.88 3.27 0.24
N LEU A 180 20.39 3.21 1.48
CA LEU A 180 21.27 4.23 2.06
C LEU A 180 22.69 4.20 1.49
N ARG A 181 23.11 3.12 0.83
CA ARG A 181 24.50 2.91 0.39
C ARG A 181 24.66 2.67 -1.10
N SER A 182 23.67 2.11 -1.81
CA SER A 182 23.85 1.68 -3.20
C SER A 182 22.66 1.99 -4.11
N VAL A 183 22.98 2.30 -5.37
CA VAL A 183 22.06 2.30 -6.51
C VAL A 183 22.85 1.96 -7.79
N PRO A 184 22.48 0.92 -8.56
CA PRO A 184 21.42 -0.06 -8.30
C PRO A 184 21.63 -0.86 -6.99
N PRO A 185 20.56 -1.19 -6.27
CA PRO A 185 20.65 -1.91 -5.00
C PRO A 185 20.98 -3.41 -5.18
N GLN A 186 21.72 -3.98 -4.22
CA GLN A 186 21.90 -5.43 -4.09
C GLN A 186 20.83 -6.03 -3.18
N LEU A 187 20.52 -7.32 -3.36
CA LEU A 187 19.68 -8.05 -2.42
C LEU A 187 20.43 -8.18 -1.08
N PRO A 188 19.95 -7.57 0.02
CA PRO A 188 20.71 -7.53 1.27
C PRO A 188 20.93 -8.93 1.86
N GLN A 189 20.01 -9.85 1.58
CA GLN A 189 20.03 -11.22 2.07
C GLN A 189 21.07 -12.09 1.35
N VAL A 190 21.50 -11.73 0.14
CA VAL A 190 22.41 -12.58 -0.66
C VAL A 190 23.44 -11.70 -1.36
N ALA A 191 24.62 -11.60 -0.76
CA ALA A 191 25.69 -10.73 -1.23
C ALA A 191 26.01 -10.95 -2.72
N GLY A 192 26.11 -9.87 -3.48
CA GLY A 192 26.41 -9.91 -4.92
C GLY A 192 25.22 -10.17 -5.85
N GLU A 193 24.03 -10.46 -5.32
CA GLU A 193 22.81 -10.60 -6.14
C GLU A 193 22.11 -9.23 -6.28
N ALA A 194 21.45 -9.00 -7.42
CA ALA A 194 20.68 -7.78 -7.63
C ALA A 194 19.36 -7.79 -6.85
N LEU A 195 18.92 -6.63 -6.35
CA LEU A 195 17.60 -6.52 -5.73
C LEU A 195 16.50 -6.42 -6.81
N GLU A 196 15.92 -7.57 -7.14
CA GLU A 196 14.77 -7.68 -8.04
C GLU A 196 13.45 -7.66 -7.26
N TYR A 197 13.06 -6.45 -6.83
CA TYR A 197 11.83 -6.19 -6.08
C TYR A 197 11.37 -4.73 -6.30
N HIS A 198 10.09 -4.42 -6.11
CA HIS A 198 9.59 -3.05 -6.22
C HIS A 198 9.98 -2.19 -4.99
N TRP A 199 11.12 -1.50 -5.08
CA TRP A 199 11.82 -0.88 -3.93
C TRP A 199 11.73 0.65 -3.82
N PHE A 200 11.03 1.36 -4.71
CA PHE A 200 10.89 2.83 -4.63
C PHE A 200 10.34 3.39 -3.31
N PRO A 201 9.33 2.81 -2.63
CA PRO A 201 8.95 3.27 -1.28
C PRO A 201 10.11 3.21 -0.28
N ASN A 202 10.98 2.21 -0.39
CA ASN A 202 12.11 2.06 0.50
C ASN A 202 13.20 3.09 0.18
N ALA A 203 13.33 3.49 -1.08
CA ALA A 203 14.22 4.56 -1.51
C ALA A 203 13.72 5.93 -1.03
N ASP A 204 12.41 6.17 -1.02
CA ASP A 204 11.83 7.38 -0.44
C ASP A 204 12.07 7.45 1.08
N VAL A 205 11.92 6.32 1.78
CA VAL A 205 12.30 6.18 3.20
C VAL A 205 13.80 6.43 3.41
N ALA A 206 14.66 5.86 2.56
CA ALA A 206 16.11 6.06 2.63
C ALA A 206 16.49 7.53 2.41
N GLY A 207 15.92 8.19 1.39
CA GLY A 207 16.12 9.62 1.16
C GLY A 207 15.66 10.48 2.34
N ALA A 208 14.57 10.10 3.01
CA ALA A 208 14.14 10.76 4.23
C ALA A 208 15.14 10.56 5.38
N VAL A 209 15.71 9.37 5.55
CA VAL A 209 16.79 9.09 6.52
C VAL A 209 18.04 9.90 6.18
N ASP A 210 18.44 10.02 4.92
CA ASP A 210 19.62 10.77 4.51
C ASP A 210 19.50 12.27 4.79
N ILE A 211 18.32 12.86 4.64
CA ILE A 211 18.12 14.27 4.98
C ILE A 211 17.92 14.45 6.49
N THR A 212 17.08 13.61 7.12
CA THR A 212 16.69 13.78 8.52
C THR A 212 17.66 13.17 9.52
N ARG A 213 18.60 12.32 9.11
CA ARG A 213 19.49 11.56 10.01
C ARG A 213 18.78 10.83 11.17
N LEU A 214 17.48 10.58 11.03
CA LEU A 214 16.73 9.75 11.96
C LEU A 214 17.05 8.28 11.66
N SER A 215 16.85 7.39 12.64
CA SER A 215 17.11 5.98 12.41
C SER A 215 16.15 5.41 11.34
N PRO A 216 16.62 4.50 10.46
CA PRO A 216 15.77 3.83 9.48
C PRO A 216 14.55 3.15 10.10
N ILE A 217 14.73 2.53 11.27
CA ILE A 217 13.66 1.90 12.05
C ILE A 217 12.58 2.93 12.40
N LEU A 218 12.97 4.10 12.93
CA LEU A 218 12.01 5.11 13.34
C LEU A 218 11.25 5.69 12.15
N VAL A 219 11.94 5.96 11.05
CA VAL A 219 11.30 6.50 9.84
C VAL A 219 10.29 5.51 9.28
N LEU A 220 10.69 4.25 9.08
CA LEU A 220 9.83 3.21 8.50
C LEU A 220 8.62 2.89 9.39
N TYR A 221 8.83 2.65 10.69
CA TYR A 221 7.78 2.16 11.60
C TYR A 221 6.86 3.25 12.15
N ARG A 222 7.27 4.52 12.13
CA ARG A 222 6.57 5.57 12.89
C ARG A 222 6.31 6.86 12.12
N LEU A 223 7.16 7.25 11.17
CA LEU A 223 7.09 8.61 10.62
C LEU A 223 6.65 8.65 9.16
N TRP A 224 7.07 7.69 8.35
CA TRP A 224 6.87 7.74 6.89
C TRP A 224 5.41 7.55 6.46
N MET A 225 4.72 6.58 7.06
CA MET A 225 3.39 6.16 6.61
C MET A 225 2.35 7.30 6.67
N LEU A 226 2.31 8.07 7.75
CA LEU A 226 1.29 9.10 7.97
C LEU A 226 1.19 10.14 6.84
N PRO A 227 2.25 10.91 6.52
CA PRO A 227 2.15 11.92 5.48
C PRO A 227 1.92 11.33 4.10
N VAL A 228 2.47 10.15 3.77
CA VAL A 228 2.25 9.51 2.47
C VAL A 228 0.79 9.07 2.32
N THR A 229 0.17 8.53 3.38
CA THR A 229 -1.27 8.21 3.35
C THR A 229 -2.13 9.47 3.26
N PHE A 230 -1.75 10.56 3.94
CA PHE A 230 -2.45 11.86 3.79
C PHE A 230 -2.41 12.37 2.35
N VAL A 231 -1.25 12.27 1.71
CA VAL A 231 -1.09 12.61 0.29
C VAL A 231 -2.02 11.77 -0.59
N ALA A 232 -2.14 10.47 -0.33
CA ALA A 232 -3.05 9.59 -1.08
C ALA A 232 -4.51 10.05 -0.95
N VAL A 233 -4.97 10.38 0.27
CA VAL A 233 -6.33 10.87 0.52
C VAL A 233 -6.59 12.21 -0.17
N LEU A 234 -5.64 13.15 -0.08
CA LEU A 234 -5.78 14.48 -0.69
C LEU A 234 -5.77 14.40 -2.22
N ALA A 235 -4.88 13.59 -2.82
CA ALA A 235 -4.86 13.33 -4.26
C ALA A 235 -6.14 12.62 -4.73
N GLY A 236 -6.66 11.66 -3.95
CA GLY A 236 -7.92 10.99 -4.23
C GLY A 236 -9.12 11.94 -4.18
N ALA A 237 -9.15 12.85 -3.20
CA ALA A 237 -10.16 13.90 -3.11
C ALA A 237 -10.11 14.86 -4.30
N ALA A 238 -8.90 15.23 -4.75
CA ALA A 238 -8.68 16.05 -5.94
C ALA A 238 -9.17 15.33 -7.21
N LEU A 239 -8.85 14.04 -7.37
CA LEU A 239 -9.32 13.23 -8.49
C LEU A 239 -10.84 13.14 -8.53
N ALA A 240 -11.49 12.84 -7.41
CA ALA A 240 -12.96 12.75 -7.33
C ALA A 240 -13.63 14.06 -7.77
N ARG A 241 -13.07 15.21 -7.38
CA ARG A 241 -13.56 16.52 -7.82
C ARG A 241 -13.28 16.79 -9.29
N GLN A 242 -12.11 16.43 -9.81
CA GLN A 242 -11.75 16.62 -11.22
C GLN A 242 -12.69 15.86 -12.17
N VAL A 243 -13.06 14.63 -11.81
CA VAL A 243 -13.93 13.80 -12.65
C VAL A 243 -15.40 14.23 -12.54
N SER A 244 -15.88 14.56 -11.34
CA SER A 244 -17.29 14.89 -11.10
C SER A 244 -17.65 16.37 -11.24
N ARG A 245 -16.68 17.28 -11.09
CA ARG A 245 -16.85 18.74 -11.00
C ARG A 245 -17.76 19.21 -9.87
N VAL A 246 -17.85 18.44 -8.79
CA VAL A 246 -18.69 18.74 -7.62
C VAL A 246 -17.83 18.79 -6.37
N TRP A 247 -17.95 19.84 -5.56
CA TRP A 247 -16.97 20.08 -4.49
C TRP A 247 -16.94 19.00 -3.40
N TRP A 248 -18.10 18.45 -3.03
CA TRP A 248 -18.24 17.51 -1.92
C TRP A 248 -17.86 16.07 -2.27
N THR A 249 -17.67 15.74 -3.56
CA THR A 249 -17.26 14.38 -3.95
C THR A 249 -15.86 14.05 -3.47
N GLY A 250 -14.98 15.04 -3.32
CA GLY A 250 -13.67 14.86 -2.71
C GLY A 250 -13.77 14.45 -1.23
N LEU A 251 -14.72 15.03 -0.49
CA LEU A 251 -14.99 14.61 0.90
C LEU A 251 -15.56 13.19 0.95
N LEU A 252 -16.52 12.87 0.07
CA LEU A 252 -17.09 11.52 0.03
C LEU A 252 -16.04 10.46 -0.33
N ALA A 253 -15.14 10.74 -1.27
CA ALA A 253 -14.05 9.84 -1.61
C ALA A 253 -13.10 9.63 -0.42
N ALA A 254 -12.78 10.67 0.34
CA ALA A 254 -11.99 10.56 1.55
C ALA A 254 -12.70 9.73 2.63
N VAL A 255 -14.01 9.89 2.82
CA VAL A 255 -14.80 9.05 3.74
C VAL A 255 -14.74 7.57 3.35
N ILE A 256 -14.96 7.26 2.07
CA ILE A 256 -14.89 5.89 1.55
C ILE A 256 -13.51 5.26 1.79
N PHE A 257 -12.44 6.07 1.67
CA PHE A 257 -11.07 5.62 1.92
C PHE A 257 -10.79 5.41 3.41
N VAL A 258 -11.21 6.36 4.28
CA VAL A 258 -10.81 6.38 5.70
C VAL A 258 -11.62 5.42 6.56
N VAL A 259 -12.93 5.30 6.33
CA VAL A 259 -13.83 4.55 7.22
C VAL A 259 -13.38 3.10 7.45
N PRO A 260 -12.97 2.33 6.41
CA PRO A 260 -12.49 0.96 6.60
C PRO A 260 -11.26 0.87 7.52
N HIS A 261 -10.44 1.92 7.61
CA HIS A 261 -9.27 1.94 8.48
C HIS A 261 -9.59 2.26 9.94
N LEU A 262 -10.81 2.75 10.24
CA LEU A 262 -11.22 2.99 11.64
C LEU A 262 -11.34 1.69 12.43
N GLY A 263 -11.44 0.54 11.74
CA GLY A 263 -11.32 -0.78 12.35
C GLY A 263 -10.02 -0.97 13.14
N PHE A 264 -8.92 -0.29 12.78
CA PHE A 264 -7.67 -0.36 13.55
C PHE A 264 -7.79 0.19 14.97
N LEU A 265 -8.81 1.01 15.27
CA LEU A 265 -9.06 1.48 16.64
C LEU A 265 -9.71 0.41 17.53
N VAL A 266 -10.14 -0.71 16.94
CA VAL A 266 -10.76 -1.83 17.66
C VAL A 266 -9.64 -2.76 18.18
N PRO A 267 -9.52 -2.97 19.51
CA PRO A 267 -8.49 -3.83 20.11
C PRO A 267 -8.76 -5.33 19.89
N ALA A 268 -8.72 -5.80 18.65
CA ALA A 268 -8.73 -7.23 18.24
C ALA A 268 -8.67 -7.38 16.71
N TRP A 269 -8.53 -6.28 15.95
CA TRP A 269 -8.58 -6.34 14.49
C TRP A 269 -7.58 -7.38 13.96
N PRO A 270 -7.99 -8.27 13.04
CA PRO A 270 -7.15 -9.36 12.57
C PRO A 270 -5.78 -8.83 12.18
N GLN A 271 -4.74 -9.46 12.76
CA GLN A 271 -3.36 -8.99 12.85
C GLN A 271 -2.66 -8.73 11.51
N VAL A 272 -3.31 -9.02 10.38
CA VAL A 272 -3.00 -8.58 9.02
C VAL A 272 -4.34 -8.63 8.29
N ASP A 273 -4.91 -7.50 7.89
CA ASP A 273 -6.18 -7.48 7.17
C ASP A 273 -5.99 -8.04 5.74
N PRO A 274 -6.49 -9.26 5.43
CA PRO A 274 -6.37 -9.84 4.10
C PRO A 274 -7.38 -9.21 3.13
N VAL A 275 -8.42 -8.51 3.63
CA VAL A 275 -9.62 -8.14 2.87
C VAL A 275 -9.86 -6.62 2.83
N GLY A 276 -9.07 -5.84 3.57
CA GLY A 276 -9.17 -4.39 3.60
C GLY A 276 -8.89 -3.69 2.26
N PRO A 277 -9.54 -2.54 1.99
CA PRO A 277 -9.44 -1.85 0.71
C PRO A 277 -8.05 -1.25 0.42
N VAL A 278 -7.22 -1.04 1.46
CA VAL A 278 -5.81 -0.62 1.34
C VAL A 278 -4.96 -1.34 2.39
N SER A 279 -3.83 -1.91 1.96
CA SER A 279 -2.87 -2.53 2.87
C SER A 279 -1.82 -1.52 3.32
N LEU A 280 -2.03 -0.93 4.49
CA LEU A 280 -1.12 0.08 5.05
C LEU A 280 0.20 -0.51 5.57
N LEU A 281 0.26 -1.81 5.90
CA LEU A 281 1.52 -2.51 6.22
C LEU A 281 2.42 -2.75 5.01
N SER A 282 1.96 -2.42 3.80
CA SER A 282 2.74 -2.47 2.58
C SER A 282 3.14 -1.05 2.16
N PRO A 283 4.39 -0.61 2.45
CA PRO A 283 4.93 0.66 1.94
C PRO A 283 4.78 0.78 0.42
N SER A 284 5.00 -0.33 -0.30
CA SER A 284 4.83 -0.40 -1.75
C SER A 284 3.42 -0.11 -2.22
N GLN A 285 2.40 -0.67 -1.56
CA GLN A 285 1.03 -0.32 -1.89
C GLN A 285 0.70 1.14 -1.55
N THR A 286 1.17 1.64 -0.41
CA THR A 286 0.84 3.01 0.05
C THR A 286 1.38 4.07 -0.91
N LEU A 287 2.65 3.96 -1.32
CA LEU A 287 3.23 4.88 -2.32
C LEU A 287 2.64 4.66 -3.72
N ALA A 288 2.35 3.41 -4.10
CA ALA A 288 1.70 3.13 -5.38
C ALA A 288 0.32 3.80 -5.49
N THR A 289 -0.48 3.83 -4.42
CA THR A 289 -1.77 4.54 -4.39
C THR A 289 -1.59 6.04 -4.64
N VAL A 290 -0.56 6.68 -4.06
CA VAL A 290 -0.23 8.09 -4.33
C VAL A 290 0.10 8.30 -5.80
N ALA A 291 1.08 7.55 -6.31
CA ALA A 291 1.60 7.70 -7.66
C ALA A 291 0.54 7.39 -8.72
N LEU A 292 -0.22 6.31 -8.55
CA LEU A 292 -1.32 5.92 -9.43
C LEU A 292 -2.42 6.99 -9.48
N THR A 293 -2.81 7.55 -8.33
CA THR A 293 -3.85 8.58 -8.26
C THR A 293 -3.40 9.89 -8.90
N ALA A 294 -2.17 10.33 -8.63
CA ALA A 294 -1.60 11.52 -9.24
C ALA A 294 -1.40 11.34 -10.76
N ALA A 295 -0.88 10.19 -11.20
CA ALA A 295 -0.77 9.86 -12.62
C ALA A 295 -2.12 9.92 -13.33
N ALA A 296 -3.16 9.30 -12.75
CA ALA A 296 -4.52 9.35 -13.27
C ALA A 296 -5.04 10.78 -13.40
N TYR A 297 -4.87 11.58 -12.34
CA TYR A 297 -5.27 12.98 -12.34
C TYR A 297 -4.61 13.76 -13.50
N PHE A 298 -3.29 13.62 -13.67
CA PHE A 298 -2.55 14.33 -14.71
C PHE A 298 -2.87 13.81 -16.12
N ILE A 299 -3.03 12.50 -16.29
CA ILE A 299 -3.43 11.89 -17.57
C ILE A 299 -4.83 12.37 -17.99
N ILE A 300 -5.80 12.35 -17.07
CA ILE A 300 -7.17 12.84 -17.34
C ILE A 300 -7.14 14.32 -17.68
N ALA A 301 -6.36 15.13 -16.96
CA ALA A 301 -6.20 16.56 -17.28
C ALA A 301 -5.63 16.77 -18.68
N ALA A 302 -4.54 16.06 -19.01
CA ALA A 302 -3.83 16.18 -20.28
C ALA A 302 -4.68 15.74 -21.48
N LEU A 303 -5.48 14.67 -21.31
CA LEU A 303 -6.31 14.12 -22.38
C LEU A 303 -7.63 14.86 -22.57
N TYR A 304 -8.28 15.31 -21.48
CA TYR A 304 -9.70 15.67 -21.51
C TYR A 304 -10.05 17.05 -20.94
N ARG A 305 -9.06 17.82 -20.46
CA ARG A 305 -9.29 19.13 -19.80
C ARG A 305 -8.34 20.22 -20.30
N ASP A 306 -7.99 20.18 -21.59
CA ASP A 306 -7.12 21.17 -22.28
C ASP A 306 -5.78 21.40 -21.59
N GLY A 307 -5.08 20.30 -21.28
CA GLY A 307 -3.79 20.31 -20.59
C GLY A 307 -2.57 20.66 -21.47
N GLY A 308 -1.66 21.47 -20.93
CA GLY A 308 -0.37 21.81 -21.55
C GLY A 308 0.69 20.71 -21.44
N ARG A 309 1.89 20.97 -21.99
CA ARG A 309 2.99 19.98 -22.07
C ARG A 309 3.47 19.47 -20.71
N GLY A 310 3.51 20.32 -19.67
CA GLY A 310 4.03 19.90 -18.37
C GLY A 310 3.17 18.86 -17.65
N LEU A 311 1.86 18.76 -17.94
CA LEU A 311 1.03 17.66 -17.43
C LEU A 311 1.51 16.29 -17.90
N TRP A 312 2.06 16.20 -19.13
CA TRP A 312 2.64 14.95 -19.62
C TRP A 312 3.89 14.58 -18.84
N VAL A 313 4.75 15.55 -18.52
CA VAL A 313 5.94 15.34 -17.69
C VAL A 313 5.53 14.83 -16.31
N LEU A 314 4.54 15.47 -15.68
CA LEU A 314 4.02 15.05 -14.37
C LEU A 314 3.39 13.65 -14.43
N ALA A 315 2.56 13.36 -15.43
CA ALA A 315 1.94 12.05 -15.62
C ALA A 315 3.00 10.94 -15.77
N VAL A 316 4.03 11.17 -16.59
CA VAL A 316 5.10 10.20 -16.85
C VAL A 316 5.97 9.98 -15.62
N ALA A 317 6.33 11.05 -14.91
CA ALA A 317 7.07 10.94 -13.65
C ALA A 317 6.28 10.12 -12.62
N MET A 318 4.99 10.38 -12.46
CA MET A 318 4.14 9.59 -11.56
C MET A 318 3.97 8.13 -12.01
N ALA A 319 3.89 7.87 -13.32
CA ALA A 319 3.83 6.51 -13.84
C ALA A 319 5.12 5.72 -13.56
N ILE A 320 6.29 6.34 -13.69
CA ILE A 320 7.59 5.73 -13.36
C ILE A 320 7.65 5.41 -11.86
N VAL A 321 7.29 6.38 -11.00
CA VAL A 321 7.25 6.16 -9.55
C VAL A 321 6.26 5.05 -9.20
N GLY A 322 5.10 5.04 -9.85
CA GLY A 322 4.08 4.01 -9.70
C GLY A 322 4.58 2.62 -10.05
N GLY A 323 5.24 2.46 -11.20
CA GLY A 323 5.84 1.19 -11.62
C GLY A 323 6.87 0.68 -10.62
N GLY A 324 7.82 1.53 -10.21
CA GLY A 324 8.83 1.16 -9.22
C GLY A 324 8.29 0.93 -7.81
N SER A 325 7.09 1.42 -7.51
CA SER A 325 6.40 1.18 -6.24
C SER A 325 5.61 -0.12 -6.23
N LYS A 326 4.86 -0.42 -7.29
CA LYS A 326 4.09 -1.66 -7.41
C LYS A 326 3.82 -1.98 -8.90
N PRO A 327 4.04 -3.23 -9.35
CA PRO A 327 3.84 -3.60 -10.75
C PRO A 327 2.38 -3.52 -11.22
N THR A 328 1.41 -3.49 -10.31
CA THR A 328 -0.03 -3.36 -10.61
C THR A 328 -0.42 -2.00 -11.16
N VAL A 329 0.37 -0.94 -10.92
CA VAL A 329 0.00 0.45 -11.27
C VAL A 329 -0.16 0.64 -12.78
N LEU A 330 0.80 0.17 -13.57
CA LEU A 330 0.85 0.43 -15.01
C LEU A 330 -0.25 -0.30 -15.80
N PRO A 331 -0.55 -1.59 -15.54
CA PRO A 331 -1.71 -2.26 -16.12
C PRO A 331 -3.04 -1.53 -15.85
N ILE A 332 -3.22 -0.98 -14.65
CA ILE A 332 -4.45 -0.25 -14.29
C ILE A 332 -4.56 1.06 -15.08
N LEU A 333 -3.48 1.84 -15.19
CA LEU A 333 -3.44 3.06 -16.01
C LEU A 333 -3.69 2.75 -17.50
N LEU A 334 -3.10 1.67 -18.00
CA LEU A 334 -3.31 1.18 -19.37
C LEU A 334 -4.78 0.80 -19.61
N GLY A 335 -5.44 0.16 -18.63
CA GLY A 335 -6.88 -0.11 -18.69
C GLY A 335 -7.71 1.16 -18.88
N GLY A 336 -7.44 2.20 -18.09
CA GLY A 336 -8.17 3.46 -18.18
C GLY A 336 -7.92 4.20 -19.49
N VAL A 337 -6.67 4.30 -19.92
CA VAL A 337 -6.31 4.91 -21.21
C VAL A 337 -6.92 4.10 -22.36
N GLY A 338 -6.81 2.78 -22.33
CA GLY A 338 -7.28 1.87 -23.38
C GLY A 338 -8.79 1.95 -23.60
N LEU A 339 -9.59 1.79 -22.54
CA LEU A 339 -11.06 1.79 -22.70
C LEU A 339 -11.60 3.17 -23.12
N SER A 340 -11.04 4.25 -22.56
CA SER A 340 -11.41 5.60 -22.99
C SER A 340 -10.96 5.91 -24.42
N ALA A 341 -9.79 5.39 -24.86
CA ALA A 341 -9.34 5.47 -26.24
C ALA A 341 -10.25 4.70 -27.19
N LEU A 342 -10.73 3.50 -26.83
CA LEU A 342 -11.68 2.74 -27.65
C LEU A 342 -13.04 3.45 -27.79
N PHE A 343 -13.50 4.11 -26.73
CA PHE A 343 -14.75 4.86 -26.74
C PHE A 343 -14.74 6.06 -27.72
N LEU A 344 -13.61 6.74 -27.90
CA LEU A 344 -13.52 7.97 -28.69
C LEU A 344 -13.77 7.76 -30.20
N PRO A 345 -13.15 6.80 -30.91
CA PRO A 345 -13.49 6.48 -32.30
C PRO A 345 -14.93 6.01 -32.46
N LEU A 346 -15.44 5.17 -31.56
CA LEU A 346 -16.80 4.65 -31.64
C LEU A 346 -17.84 5.78 -31.62
N ARG A 347 -17.58 6.82 -30.84
CA ARG A 347 -18.50 7.96 -30.71
C ARG A 347 -18.21 9.10 -31.68
N ASN A 348 -16.96 9.53 -31.76
CA ASN A 348 -16.55 10.75 -32.45
C ASN A 348 -15.95 10.47 -33.84
N ARG A 349 -15.77 9.20 -34.21
CA ARG A 349 -15.15 8.76 -35.49
C ARG A 349 -13.76 9.37 -35.73
N ARG A 350 -13.02 9.68 -34.66
CA ARG A 350 -11.66 10.23 -34.69
C ARG A 350 -10.69 9.36 -33.89
N ILE A 351 -9.48 9.22 -34.40
CA ILE A 351 -8.41 8.45 -33.74
C ILE A 351 -7.81 9.28 -32.60
N PRO A 352 -7.82 8.80 -31.34
CA PRO A 352 -7.28 9.52 -30.21
C PRO A 352 -5.76 9.31 -30.08
N TRP A 353 -4.98 9.89 -30.99
CA TRP A 353 -3.52 9.73 -31.03
C TRP A 353 -2.82 10.01 -29.70
N ARG A 354 -3.28 11.01 -28.94
CA ARG A 354 -2.72 11.32 -27.60
C ARG A 354 -2.87 10.14 -26.63
N SER A 355 -3.98 9.40 -26.69
CA SER A 355 -4.20 8.21 -25.86
C SER A 355 -3.29 7.05 -26.28
N PHE A 356 -3.03 6.89 -27.59
CA PHE A 356 -2.06 5.90 -28.08
C PHE A 356 -0.63 6.22 -27.66
N LEU A 357 -0.22 7.49 -27.74
CA LEU A 357 1.13 7.90 -27.34
C LEU A 357 1.39 7.63 -25.85
N ILE A 358 0.46 8.02 -24.96
CA ILE A 358 0.62 7.74 -23.53
C ILE A 358 0.46 6.25 -23.22
N GLY A 359 -0.43 5.53 -23.92
CA GLY A 359 -0.54 4.08 -23.80
C GLY A 359 0.77 3.37 -24.15
N GLY A 360 1.40 3.75 -25.27
CA GLY A 360 2.71 3.22 -25.66
C GLY A 360 3.81 3.56 -24.64
N LEU A 361 3.80 4.77 -24.09
CA LEU A 361 4.75 5.19 -23.06
C LEU A 361 4.54 4.43 -21.74
N LEU A 362 3.30 4.24 -21.29
CA LEU A 362 2.98 3.44 -20.11
C LEU A 362 3.42 1.98 -20.30
N ALA A 363 3.24 1.41 -21.48
CA ALA A 363 3.73 0.06 -21.81
C ALA A 363 5.26 -0.01 -21.79
N ALA A 364 5.95 0.99 -22.36
CA ALA A 364 7.41 1.07 -22.31
C ALA A 364 7.95 1.18 -20.87
N ILE A 365 7.30 2.01 -20.02
CA ILE A 365 7.63 2.11 -18.59
C ILE A 365 7.37 0.78 -17.89
N ALA A 366 6.32 0.04 -18.25
CA ALA A 366 6.01 -1.26 -17.67
C ALA A 366 7.10 -2.29 -17.99
N VAL A 367 7.51 -2.36 -19.25
CA VAL A 367 8.64 -3.22 -19.67
C VAL A 367 9.92 -2.81 -18.94
N GLY A 368 10.25 -1.52 -18.91
CA GLY A 368 11.44 -1.03 -18.19
C GLY A 368 11.41 -1.36 -16.70
N THR A 369 10.27 -1.20 -16.04
CA THR A 369 10.07 -1.52 -14.62
C THR A 369 10.28 -3.01 -14.34
N LEU A 370 9.72 -3.90 -15.17
CA LEU A 370 9.89 -5.35 -15.02
C LEU A 370 11.36 -5.76 -15.21
N LEU A 371 12.06 -5.14 -16.17
CA LEU A 371 13.46 -5.47 -16.46
C LEU A 371 14.48 -4.93 -15.44
N THR A 372 14.14 -3.90 -14.67
CA THR A 372 15.14 -3.16 -13.86
C THR A 372 14.80 -3.03 -12.38
N VAL A 373 13.52 -3.07 -12.00
CA VAL A 373 13.08 -2.82 -10.62
C VAL A 373 12.33 -4.02 -10.08
N ALA A 374 11.17 -4.34 -10.65
CA ALA A 374 10.27 -5.35 -10.10
C ALA A 374 10.76 -6.80 -10.29
N GLY A 375 11.67 -7.03 -11.25
CA GLY A 375 12.03 -8.36 -11.72
C GLY A 375 10.97 -8.97 -12.64
N SER A 376 11.13 -10.27 -12.92
CA SER A 376 10.20 -11.04 -13.75
C SER A 376 8.82 -11.25 -13.08
N THR A 377 7.95 -12.08 -13.66
CA THR A 377 6.64 -12.42 -13.09
C THR A 377 6.72 -13.22 -11.78
N SER A 378 7.90 -13.69 -11.36
CA SER A 378 8.20 -14.37 -10.08
C SER A 378 7.07 -15.26 -9.55
N GLY A 379 6.82 -16.39 -10.19
CA GLY A 379 5.79 -17.34 -9.75
C GLY A 379 4.34 -16.91 -10.03
N SER A 380 4.09 -15.78 -10.68
CA SER A 380 2.75 -15.46 -11.19
C SER A 380 2.38 -16.38 -12.34
N GLY A 381 1.24 -17.06 -12.22
CA GLY A 381 0.61 -17.82 -13.27
C GLY A 381 -0.68 -17.16 -13.77
N PHE A 382 -1.35 -17.86 -14.68
CA PHE A 382 -2.69 -17.53 -15.16
C PHE A 382 -3.67 -18.61 -14.70
N GLN A 383 -4.66 -18.23 -13.90
CA GLN A 383 -5.79 -19.10 -13.57
C GLN A 383 -7.01 -18.24 -13.26
N LEU A 384 -8.11 -18.54 -13.94
CA LEU A 384 -9.37 -17.84 -13.77
C LEU A 384 -9.91 -18.08 -12.34
N PHE A 385 -10.13 -17.00 -11.61
CA PHE A 385 -10.66 -16.94 -10.25
C PHE A 385 -9.81 -17.65 -9.19
N ALA A 386 -8.49 -17.72 -9.41
CA ALA A 386 -7.54 -18.30 -8.46
C ALA A 386 -7.64 -17.69 -7.05
N ILE A 387 -7.99 -16.40 -6.97
CA ILE A 387 -8.21 -15.68 -5.72
C ILE A 387 -9.22 -16.35 -4.78
N ALA A 388 -10.14 -17.17 -5.31
CA ALA A 388 -11.08 -17.96 -4.51
C ALA A 388 -10.36 -18.84 -3.48
N LYS A 389 -9.18 -19.38 -3.82
CA LYS A 389 -8.38 -20.24 -2.94
C LYS A 389 -7.91 -19.56 -1.66
N PHE A 390 -7.81 -18.23 -1.67
CA PHE A 390 -7.43 -17.44 -0.51
C PHE A 390 -8.62 -17.03 0.36
N GLN A 391 -9.86 -17.30 -0.06
CA GLN A 391 -11.04 -16.91 0.70
C GLN A 391 -11.29 -17.88 1.87
N PRO A 392 -11.73 -17.37 3.03
CA PRO A 392 -12.16 -18.21 4.14
C PRO A 392 -13.23 -19.22 3.72
N GLY A 393 -13.10 -20.46 4.17
CA GLY A 393 -14.06 -21.52 3.87
C GLY A 393 -13.93 -22.18 2.49
N TYR A 394 -13.14 -21.63 1.55
CA TYR A 394 -13.01 -22.19 0.19
C TYR A 394 -12.67 -23.67 0.16
N ARG A 395 -11.59 -24.08 0.85
CA ARG A 395 -11.12 -25.46 0.85
C ARG A 395 -12.19 -26.43 1.39
N GLY A 396 -12.91 -26.01 2.42
CA GLY A 396 -13.89 -26.86 3.06
C GLY A 396 -15.23 -26.91 2.31
N SER A 397 -15.64 -25.81 1.66
CA SER A 397 -16.85 -25.74 0.83
C SER A 397 -16.68 -26.38 -0.54
N THR A 398 -15.46 -26.40 -1.09
CA THR A 398 -15.19 -26.98 -2.42
C THR A 398 -14.55 -28.37 -2.37
N GLY A 399 -13.85 -28.70 -1.28
CA GLY A 399 -12.94 -29.85 -1.22
C GLY A 399 -11.63 -29.64 -1.98
N ASP A 400 -11.41 -28.49 -2.61
CA ASP A 400 -10.19 -28.18 -3.34
C ASP A 400 -9.07 -27.76 -2.37
N GLY A 401 -8.09 -28.65 -2.21
CA GLY A 401 -6.88 -28.42 -1.42
C GLY A 401 -5.68 -27.97 -2.24
N SER A 402 -5.86 -27.61 -3.52
CA SER A 402 -4.76 -27.16 -4.37
C SER A 402 -4.10 -25.91 -3.80
N MET A 403 -2.79 -25.81 -3.98
CA MET A 403 -2.03 -24.66 -3.51
C MET A 403 -2.42 -23.43 -4.34
N ALA A 404 -2.71 -22.32 -3.67
CA ALA A 404 -2.92 -21.03 -4.33
C ALA A 404 -1.59 -20.49 -4.87
N GLY A 405 -1.58 -19.85 -6.04
CA GLY A 405 -0.36 -19.59 -6.81
C GLY A 405 0.09 -20.78 -7.68
N THR A 406 -0.74 -21.83 -7.81
CA THR A 406 -0.43 -23.03 -8.60
C THR A 406 -1.68 -23.55 -9.31
N GLY A 407 -1.55 -24.14 -10.50
CA GLY A 407 -2.65 -24.82 -11.17
C GLY A 407 -2.66 -24.65 -12.69
N GLY A 408 -3.80 -24.95 -13.30
CA GLY A 408 -4.07 -24.72 -14.73
C GLY A 408 -5.00 -23.53 -14.97
N LEU A 409 -5.44 -23.35 -16.21
CA LEU A 409 -6.22 -22.17 -16.64
C LEU A 409 -7.54 -21.95 -15.86
N LEU A 410 -8.18 -23.02 -15.41
CA LEU A 410 -9.43 -22.98 -14.65
C LEU A 410 -9.20 -23.46 -13.22
N LEU A 411 -9.99 -22.89 -12.31
CA LEU A 411 -10.04 -23.31 -10.92
C LEU A 411 -10.57 -24.77 -10.83
N PRO A 412 -9.88 -25.71 -10.15
CA PRO A 412 -10.29 -27.11 -10.11
C PRO A 412 -11.72 -27.33 -9.60
N SER A 413 -12.16 -26.49 -8.66
CA SER A 413 -13.52 -26.54 -8.11
C SER A 413 -14.62 -26.21 -9.12
N LEU A 414 -14.32 -25.48 -10.20
CA LEU A 414 -15.28 -25.15 -11.27
C LEU A 414 -15.50 -26.30 -12.25
N THR A 415 -14.62 -27.30 -12.24
CA THR A 415 -14.70 -28.52 -13.05
C THR A 415 -14.96 -29.78 -12.21
N GLY A 416 -15.16 -29.61 -10.90
CA GLY A 416 -15.40 -30.69 -9.96
C GLY A 416 -16.86 -31.16 -9.93
N ASP A 417 -17.24 -31.82 -8.84
CA ASP A 417 -18.63 -32.18 -8.59
C ASP A 417 -19.54 -30.95 -8.35
N HIS A 418 -20.85 -31.16 -8.36
CA HIS A 418 -21.83 -30.08 -8.19
C HIS A 418 -21.69 -29.32 -6.86
N LEU A 419 -21.21 -29.96 -5.79
CA LEU A 419 -20.95 -29.30 -4.51
C LEU A 419 -19.68 -28.44 -4.58
N ALA A 420 -18.64 -28.91 -5.26
CA ALA A 420 -17.42 -28.15 -5.49
C ALA A 420 -17.71 -26.86 -6.28
N VAL A 421 -18.53 -26.96 -7.33
CA VAL A 421 -18.98 -25.81 -8.12
C VAL A 421 -19.81 -24.87 -7.26
N ALA A 422 -20.78 -25.38 -6.48
CA ALA A 422 -21.60 -24.57 -5.58
C ALA A 422 -20.75 -23.82 -4.54
N GLY A 423 -19.79 -24.50 -3.90
CA GLY A 423 -18.86 -23.89 -2.96
C GLY A 423 -18.00 -22.80 -3.59
N ALA A 424 -17.54 -22.99 -4.83
CA ALA A 424 -16.77 -22.00 -5.57
C ALA A 424 -17.63 -20.77 -5.91
N VAL A 425 -18.86 -20.98 -6.38
CA VAL A 425 -19.81 -19.91 -6.71
C VAL A 425 -20.16 -19.09 -5.47
N VAL A 426 -20.48 -19.74 -4.34
CA VAL A 426 -20.78 -19.06 -3.07
C VAL A 426 -19.57 -18.26 -2.58
N THR A 427 -18.37 -18.82 -2.66
CA THR A 427 -17.13 -18.13 -2.28
C THR A 427 -16.89 -16.89 -3.15
N LEU A 428 -17.06 -17.01 -4.47
CA LEU A 428 -16.90 -15.91 -5.41
C LEU A 428 -18.00 -14.84 -5.25
N ALA A 429 -19.23 -15.25 -4.95
CA ALA A 429 -20.32 -14.33 -4.62
C ALA A 429 -20.02 -13.56 -3.32
N GLY A 430 -19.45 -14.24 -2.31
CA GLY A 430 -18.94 -13.61 -1.09
C GLY A 430 -17.87 -12.57 -1.38
N LEU A 431 -16.88 -12.93 -2.19
CA LEU A 431 -15.83 -12.01 -2.63
C LEU A 431 -16.41 -10.80 -3.39
N ALA A 432 -17.37 -11.01 -4.28
CA ALA A 432 -18.02 -9.94 -5.03
C ALA A 432 -18.83 -9.01 -4.11
N LEU A 433 -19.53 -9.55 -3.12
CA LEU A 433 -20.26 -8.75 -2.13
C LEU A 433 -19.30 -7.92 -1.27
N ALA A 434 -18.20 -8.51 -0.79
CA ALA A 434 -17.17 -7.81 -0.03
C ALA A 434 -16.57 -6.62 -0.80
N HIS A 435 -16.59 -6.67 -2.14
CA HIS A 435 -16.09 -5.62 -3.03
C HIS A 435 -17.20 -4.91 -3.81
N ALA A 436 -18.45 -4.95 -3.33
CA ALA A 436 -19.58 -4.32 -4.01
C ALA A 436 -19.34 -2.82 -4.28
N GLY A 437 -18.60 -2.13 -3.40
CA GLY A 437 -18.19 -0.72 -3.58
C GLY A 437 -17.33 -0.48 -4.83
N LEU A 438 -16.39 -1.40 -5.13
CA LEU A 438 -15.59 -1.32 -6.35
C LEU A 438 -16.44 -1.63 -7.58
N LEU A 439 -17.33 -2.62 -7.49
CA LEU A 439 -18.25 -2.99 -8.57
C LEU A 439 -19.26 -1.88 -8.90
N ALA A 440 -19.71 -1.12 -7.89
CA ALA A 440 -20.65 -0.02 -8.07
C ALA A 440 -20.14 1.05 -9.05
N GLY A 441 -18.82 1.23 -9.16
CA GLY A 441 -18.20 2.15 -10.12
C GLY A 441 -18.55 1.84 -11.58
N PHE A 442 -18.83 0.59 -11.94
CA PHE A 442 -19.26 0.20 -13.30
C PHE A 442 -20.61 0.79 -13.70
N ALA A 443 -21.44 1.22 -12.74
CA ALA A 443 -22.72 1.87 -13.02
C ALA A 443 -22.55 3.22 -13.77
N LEU A 444 -21.33 3.77 -13.85
CA LEU A 444 -21.04 4.91 -14.72
C LEU A 444 -21.39 4.64 -16.19
N ALA A 445 -21.28 3.38 -16.65
CA ALA A 445 -21.59 2.98 -18.02
C ALA A 445 -23.09 3.05 -18.33
N THR A 446 -23.93 2.86 -17.31
CA THR A 446 -25.40 2.78 -17.46
C THR A 446 -26.05 4.15 -17.32
N LEU A 447 -25.44 5.07 -16.56
CA LEU A 447 -26.03 6.37 -16.26
C LEU A 447 -25.88 7.35 -17.44
N LYS A 448 -27.02 7.66 -18.10
CA LYS A 448 -27.08 8.56 -19.28
C LYS A 448 -26.40 9.91 -19.08
N ALA A 449 -26.42 10.45 -17.85
CA ALA A 449 -25.85 11.74 -17.51
C ALA A 449 -24.32 11.80 -17.60
N VAL A 450 -23.62 10.66 -17.47
CA VAL A 450 -22.16 10.60 -17.36
C VAL A 450 -21.52 9.66 -18.38
N ARG A 451 -22.23 8.65 -18.91
CA ARG A 451 -21.70 7.69 -19.91
C ARG A 451 -21.23 8.34 -21.22
N ARG A 452 -21.58 9.61 -21.43
CA ARG A 452 -21.13 10.47 -22.54
C ARG A 452 -19.90 11.30 -22.17
N ASP A 453 -19.23 11.05 -21.06
CA ASP A 453 -17.94 11.66 -20.75
C ASP A 453 -16.85 10.58 -20.94
N PRO A 454 -15.81 10.81 -21.77
CA PRO A 454 -14.70 9.85 -21.90
C PRO A 454 -13.99 9.57 -20.57
N VAL A 455 -14.04 10.48 -19.60
CA VAL A 455 -13.50 10.27 -18.25
C VAL A 455 -14.24 9.14 -17.51
N ALA A 456 -15.54 8.96 -17.74
CA ALA A 456 -16.28 7.84 -17.17
C ALA A 456 -15.74 6.50 -17.68
N TRP A 457 -15.46 6.41 -18.99
CA TRP A 457 -14.86 5.23 -19.61
C TRP A 457 -13.40 5.02 -19.20
N TRP A 458 -12.69 6.08 -18.83
CA TRP A 458 -11.36 5.97 -18.24
C TRP A 458 -11.43 5.29 -16.87
N LEU A 459 -12.33 5.74 -15.98
CA LEU A 459 -12.52 5.11 -14.67
C LEU A 459 -12.99 3.66 -14.81
N ILE A 460 -13.94 3.38 -15.71
CA ILE A 460 -14.40 2.02 -16.00
C ILE A 460 -13.24 1.16 -16.50
N GLY A 461 -12.39 1.66 -17.39
CA GLY A 461 -11.25 0.92 -17.91
C GLY A 461 -10.24 0.54 -16.84
N ALA A 462 -9.96 1.46 -15.91
CA ALA A 462 -9.09 1.20 -14.78
C ALA A 462 -9.71 0.14 -13.82
N LEU A 463 -11.02 0.23 -13.55
CA LEU A 463 -11.76 -0.78 -12.79
C LEU A 463 -11.73 -2.14 -13.49
N THR A 464 -11.96 -2.18 -14.81
CA THR A 464 -11.90 -3.41 -15.62
C THR A 464 -10.52 -4.05 -15.53
N ALA A 465 -9.44 -3.31 -15.74
CA ALA A 465 -8.09 -3.85 -15.63
C ALA A 465 -7.79 -4.39 -14.23
N SER A 466 -8.33 -3.75 -13.19
CA SER A 466 -8.15 -4.19 -11.80
C SER A 466 -8.89 -5.50 -11.52
N TRP A 467 -10.14 -5.62 -11.98
CA TRP A 467 -10.92 -6.84 -11.84
C TRP A 467 -10.39 -7.99 -12.70
N LEU A 468 -9.90 -7.69 -13.90
CA LEU A 468 -9.22 -8.68 -14.74
C LEU A 468 -7.92 -9.15 -14.09
N GLY A 469 -7.12 -8.24 -13.51
CA GLY A 469 -5.92 -8.61 -12.76
C GLY A 469 -6.24 -9.56 -11.60
N LEU A 470 -7.22 -9.24 -10.77
CA LEU A 470 -7.69 -10.12 -9.70
C LEU A 470 -8.22 -11.48 -10.21
N SER A 471 -8.94 -11.46 -11.32
CA SER A 471 -9.65 -12.65 -11.81
C SER A 471 -8.77 -13.56 -12.64
N LEU A 472 -7.70 -13.07 -13.25
CA LEU A 472 -6.90 -13.84 -14.22
C LEU A 472 -5.50 -14.19 -13.70
N VAL A 473 -4.95 -13.38 -12.78
CA VAL A 473 -3.63 -13.62 -12.22
C VAL A 473 -3.75 -14.58 -11.04
N ASP A 474 -2.92 -15.63 -11.04
CA ASP A 474 -2.72 -16.51 -9.90
C ASP A 474 -1.34 -16.22 -9.33
N HIS A 475 -1.28 -15.59 -8.15
CA HIS A 475 -0.01 -15.23 -7.54
C HIS A 475 0.09 -15.78 -6.11
N PRO A 476 1.28 -16.24 -5.68
CA PRO A 476 1.47 -16.66 -4.30
C PRO A 476 1.10 -15.56 -3.30
N SER A 477 0.57 -15.96 -2.13
CA SER A 477 0.18 -15.03 -1.06
C SER A 477 -0.87 -13.97 -1.44
N ALA A 478 -1.72 -14.25 -2.43
CA ALA A 478 -2.85 -13.41 -2.84
C ALA A 478 -2.44 -12.02 -3.36
N SER A 479 -1.24 -11.87 -3.95
CA SER A 479 -0.80 -10.53 -4.39
C SER A 479 -1.60 -9.99 -5.57
N GLU A 480 -2.37 -10.82 -6.27
CA GLU A 480 -3.37 -10.36 -7.26
C GLU A 480 -4.43 -9.43 -6.63
N TYR A 481 -4.63 -9.51 -5.31
CA TYR A 481 -5.51 -8.59 -4.58
C TYR A 481 -5.04 -7.13 -4.64
N TYR A 482 -3.75 -6.88 -4.87
CA TYR A 482 -3.21 -5.53 -5.00
C TYR A 482 -3.71 -4.79 -6.24
N PHE A 483 -4.26 -5.49 -7.25
CA PHE A 483 -4.97 -4.84 -8.35
C PHE A 483 -6.19 -4.07 -7.84
N LEU A 484 -7.02 -4.71 -7.00
CA LEU A 484 -8.19 -4.05 -6.41
C LEU A 484 -7.80 -2.95 -5.41
N ARG A 485 -6.82 -3.23 -4.53
CA ARG A 485 -6.37 -2.24 -3.52
C ARG A 485 -5.84 -0.96 -4.15
N SER A 486 -5.08 -1.09 -5.24
CA SER A 486 -4.57 0.06 -6.00
C SER A 486 -5.68 0.88 -6.65
N CYS A 487 -6.77 0.23 -7.06
CA CYS A 487 -7.89 0.89 -7.73
C CYS A 487 -8.85 1.62 -6.79
N SER A 488 -8.69 1.48 -5.46
CA SER A 488 -9.61 2.07 -4.47
C SER A 488 -9.89 3.57 -4.66
N PRO A 489 -8.93 4.44 -5.02
CA PRO A 489 -9.21 5.87 -5.25
C PRO A 489 -10.10 6.10 -6.47
N PHE A 490 -9.99 5.25 -7.50
CA PHE A 490 -10.78 5.36 -8.73
C PHE A 490 -12.21 4.89 -8.51
N ALA A 491 -12.40 3.80 -7.76
CA ALA A 491 -13.71 3.36 -7.33
C ALA A 491 -14.39 4.42 -6.46
N ALA A 492 -13.67 4.99 -5.48
CA ALA A 492 -14.20 6.05 -4.63
C ALA A 492 -14.63 7.29 -5.44
N ALA A 493 -13.81 7.70 -6.42
CA ALA A 493 -14.13 8.79 -7.34
C ALA A 493 -15.36 8.48 -8.22
N ALA A 494 -15.45 7.25 -8.77
CA ALA A 494 -16.57 6.80 -9.59
C ALA A 494 -17.88 6.76 -8.79
N VAL A 495 -17.84 6.16 -7.60
CA VAL A 495 -18.95 6.08 -6.65
C VAL A 495 -19.41 7.48 -6.23
N ALA A 496 -18.50 8.37 -5.88
CA ALA A 496 -18.85 9.74 -5.53
C ALA A 496 -19.47 10.51 -6.70
N TRP A 497 -18.99 10.28 -7.93
CA TRP A 497 -19.57 10.85 -9.14
C TRP A 497 -20.99 10.31 -9.41
N LEU A 498 -21.23 9.02 -9.20
CA LEU A 498 -22.57 8.41 -9.32
C LEU A 498 -23.57 9.05 -8.35
N VAL A 499 -23.19 9.23 -7.09
CA VAL A 499 -24.04 9.92 -6.11
C VAL A 499 -24.29 11.36 -6.56
N ALA A 500 -23.26 12.07 -6.99
CA ALA A 500 -23.39 13.47 -7.43
C ALA A 500 -24.31 13.64 -8.64
N ALA A 501 -24.20 12.75 -9.61
CA ALA A 501 -25.07 12.73 -10.79
C ALA A 501 -26.51 12.34 -10.42
N GLY A 502 -26.70 11.39 -9.51
CA GLY A 502 -28.02 10.92 -9.07
C GLY A 502 -28.81 11.93 -8.24
N VAL A 503 -28.13 12.82 -7.49
CA VAL A 503 -28.79 13.85 -6.67
C VAL A 503 -28.83 15.24 -7.31
N ARG A 504 -28.40 15.36 -8.57
CA ARG A 504 -28.32 16.65 -9.27
C ARG A 504 -29.69 17.35 -9.29
N GLY A 505 -29.70 18.65 -8.95
CA GLY A 505 -30.91 19.48 -8.94
C GLY A 505 -31.84 19.24 -7.74
N ARG A 506 -31.42 18.48 -6.73
CA ARG A 506 -32.23 18.18 -5.53
C ARG A 506 -31.86 19.08 -4.35
N SER A 507 -32.81 19.27 -3.44
CA SER A 507 -32.61 20.08 -2.24
C SER A 507 -31.60 19.42 -1.27
N ARG A 508 -30.87 20.23 -0.50
CA ARG A 508 -29.93 19.73 0.53
C ARG A 508 -30.60 18.78 1.52
N ARG A 509 -31.84 19.08 1.93
CA ARG A 509 -32.62 18.23 2.84
C ARG A 509 -32.91 16.85 2.24
N THR A 510 -33.24 16.81 0.95
CA THR A 510 -33.47 15.55 0.24
C THR A 510 -32.18 14.73 0.14
N ILE A 511 -31.07 15.37 -0.20
CA ILE A 511 -29.75 14.74 -0.29
C ILE A 511 -29.36 14.13 1.05
N LEU A 512 -29.50 14.87 2.15
CA LEU A 512 -29.19 14.38 3.50
C LEU A 512 -30.08 13.22 3.90
N ARG A 513 -31.40 13.29 3.66
CA ARG A 513 -32.33 12.21 4.00
C ARG A 513 -32.04 10.93 3.23
N VAL A 514 -31.81 11.02 1.92
CA VAL A 514 -31.46 9.86 1.08
C VAL A 514 -30.06 9.34 1.42
N GLY A 515 -29.13 10.25 1.72
CA GLY A 515 -27.81 9.97 2.27
C GLY A 515 -27.87 9.07 3.50
N LEU A 516 -28.50 9.57 4.55
CA LEU A 516 -28.65 8.87 5.83
C LEU A 516 -29.44 7.57 5.69
N ALA A 517 -30.55 7.57 4.93
CA ALA A 517 -31.33 6.37 4.70
C ALA A 517 -30.52 5.29 3.97
N GLY A 518 -29.82 5.66 2.89
CA GLY A 518 -29.00 4.71 2.12
C GLY A 518 -27.88 4.12 2.98
N LEU A 519 -27.11 4.97 3.65
CA LEU A 519 -26.03 4.51 4.55
C LEU A 519 -26.56 3.60 5.66
N ALA A 520 -27.62 4.02 6.36
CA ALA A 520 -28.23 3.23 7.44
C ALA A 520 -28.77 1.88 6.93
N THR A 521 -29.39 1.86 5.74
CA THR A 521 -29.84 0.60 5.12
C THR A 521 -28.67 -0.31 4.78
N GLY A 522 -27.58 0.21 4.21
CA GLY A 522 -26.36 -0.58 3.96
C GLY A 522 -25.75 -1.15 5.24
N THR A 523 -25.62 -0.32 6.26
CA THR A 523 -25.12 -0.72 7.58
C THR A 523 -26.00 -1.82 8.18
N ALA A 524 -27.33 -1.65 8.13
CA ALA A 524 -28.27 -2.66 8.64
C ALA A 524 -28.16 -3.98 7.87
N ILE A 525 -28.03 -3.95 6.54
CA ILE A 525 -27.84 -5.17 5.73
C ILE A 525 -26.59 -5.92 6.15
N ALA A 526 -25.45 -5.22 6.29
CA ALA A 526 -24.20 -5.84 6.68
C ALA A 526 -24.25 -6.43 8.11
N VAL A 527 -24.82 -5.69 9.08
CA VAL A 527 -25.02 -6.20 10.44
C VAL A 527 -25.94 -7.42 10.45
N CYS A 528 -27.07 -7.39 9.73
CA CYS A 528 -27.98 -8.54 9.65
C CYS A 528 -27.34 -9.77 8.99
N ALA A 529 -26.48 -9.57 7.98
CA ALA A 529 -25.73 -10.65 7.36
C ALA A 529 -24.67 -11.23 8.32
N ASP A 530 -24.02 -10.38 9.12
CA ASP A 530 -23.04 -10.84 10.11
C ASP A 530 -23.68 -11.62 11.28
N LEU A 531 -24.87 -11.19 11.74
CA LEU A 531 -25.61 -11.87 12.83
C LEU A 531 -25.97 -13.34 12.55
N VAL A 532 -25.96 -13.76 11.29
CA VAL A 532 -26.22 -15.15 10.87
C VAL A 532 -24.97 -15.88 10.39
N SER A 533 -23.82 -15.20 10.44
CA SER A 533 -22.54 -15.76 10.05
C SER A 533 -22.07 -16.70 11.16
N GLU A 534 -21.77 -17.93 10.76
CA GLU A 534 -21.32 -18.98 11.66
C GLU A 534 -19.98 -19.53 11.18
N PRO A 535 -19.14 -20.09 12.07
CA PRO A 535 -17.92 -20.79 11.66
C PRO A 535 -18.25 -21.96 10.74
N ALA A 536 -17.71 -21.95 9.51
CA ALA A 536 -17.89 -23.03 8.55
C ALA A 536 -17.24 -24.33 9.07
N THR A 537 -18.06 -25.24 9.59
CA THR A 537 -17.64 -26.56 10.12
C THR A 537 -18.57 -27.67 9.62
N GLY A 538 -18.16 -28.93 9.78
CA GLY A 538 -18.97 -30.08 9.36
C GLY A 538 -18.83 -30.46 7.89
N SER A 539 -19.88 -31.05 7.32
CA SER A 539 -19.89 -31.58 5.96
C SER A 539 -19.71 -30.47 4.91
N ARG A 540 -19.27 -30.82 3.70
CA ARG A 540 -19.11 -29.87 2.59
C ARG A 540 -20.40 -29.08 2.32
N ALA A 541 -21.55 -29.76 2.30
CA ALA A 541 -22.85 -29.14 2.10
C ALA A 541 -23.21 -28.15 3.22
N ALA A 542 -22.96 -28.50 4.49
CA ALA A 542 -23.16 -27.61 5.63
C ALA A 542 -22.27 -26.37 5.53
N GLN A 543 -21.00 -26.52 5.11
CA GLN A 543 -20.11 -25.38 4.92
C GLN A 543 -20.56 -24.46 3.78
N ILE A 544 -21.09 -25.00 2.69
CA ILE A 544 -21.70 -24.21 1.61
C ILE A 544 -22.90 -23.44 2.13
N GLU A 545 -23.78 -24.09 2.90
CA GLU A 545 -24.95 -23.46 3.51
C GLU A 545 -24.55 -22.31 4.44
N VAL A 546 -23.58 -22.53 5.33
CA VAL A 546 -23.06 -21.52 6.25
C VAL A 546 -22.49 -20.32 5.50
N LEU A 547 -21.73 -20.53 4.43
CA LEU A 547 -21.20 -19.43 3.60
C LEU A 547 -22.29 -18.73 2.78
N ALA A 548 -23.31 -19.47 2.34
CA ALA A 548 -24.40 -18.94 1.52
C ALA A 548 -25.41 -18.13 2.33
N ARG A 549 -25.67 -18.52 3.58
CA ARG A 549 -26.67 -17.88 4.46
C ARG A 549 -26.52 -16.35 4.60
N PRO A 550 -25.35 -15.78 4.94
CA PRO A 550 -25.20 -14.33 5.01
C PRO A 550 -25.40 -13.66 3.64
N LEU A 551 -24.99 -14.32 2.55
CA LEU A 551 -25.20 -13.82 1.18
C LEU A 551 -26.68 -13.80 0.81
N LEU A 552 -27.41 -14.86 1.09
CA LEU A 552 -28.84 -14.96 0.84
C LEU A 552 -29.63 -13.94 1.65
N ILE A 553 -29.23 -13.67 2.89
CA ILE A 553 -29.83 -12.62 3.72
C ILE A 553 -29.52 -11.24 3.14
N ALA A 554 -28.27 -10.96 2.77
CA ALA A 554 -27.91 -9.69 2.15
C ALA A 554 -28.68 -9.45 0.84
N VAL A 555 -28.78 -10.46 -0.02
CA VAL A 555 -29.54 -10.40 -1.28
C VAL A 555 -31.04 -10.25 -1.01
N GLY A 556 -31.61 -11.03 -0.09
CA GLY A 556 -33.02 -10.95 0.29
C GLY A 556 -33.41 -9.57 0.81
N LEU A 557 -32.60 -9.02 1.72
CA LEU A 557 -32.78 -7.66 2.23
C LEU A 557 -32.60 -6.61 1.13
N ALA A 558 -31.62 -6.76 0.23
CA ALA A 558 -31.45 -5.85 -0.90
C ALA A 558 -32.65 -5.85 -1.85
N VAL A 559 -33.25 -7.02 -2.11
CA VAL A 559 -34.49 -7.15 -2.91
C VAL A 559 -35.66 -6.47 -2.20
N LEU A 560 -35.83 -6.69 -0.89
CA LEU A 560 -36.88 -6.03 -0.12
C LEU A 560 -36.73 -4.51 -0.13
N VAL A 561 -35.50 -4.02 0.04
CA VAL A 561 -35.16 -2.59 -0.04
C VAL A 561 -35.46 -2.04 -1.43
N LEU A 562 -35.14 -2.77 -2.50
CA LEU A 562 -35.45 -2.37 -3.87
C LEU A 562 -36.96 -2.29 -4.12
N VAL A 563 -37.74 -3.30 -3.70
CA VAL A 563 -39.20 -3.29 -3.82
C VAL A 563 -39.80 -2.13 -3.02
N ALA A 564 -39.39 -1.95 -1.77
CA ALA A 564 -39.84 -0.84 -0.92
C ALA A 564 -39.48 0.52 -1.54
N TRP A 565 -38.28 0.66 -2.11
CA TRP A 565 -37.87 1.87 -2.82
C TRP A 565 -38.75 2.14 -4.04
N LEU A 566 -39.00 1.14 -4.89
CA LEU A 566 -39.82 1.28 -6.10
C LEU A 566 -41.26 1.66 -5.75
N LEU A 567 -41.86 1.04 -4.73
CA LEU A 567 -43.20 1.39 -4.25
C LEU A 567 -43.24 2.81 -3.67
N THR A 568 -42.27 3.17 -2.83
CA THR A 568 -42.21 4.50 -2.22
C THR A 568 -41.95 5.58 -3.27
N ALA A 569 -41.12 5.32 -4.27
CA ALA A 569 -40.83 6.25 -5.36
C ALA A 569 -42.03 6.44 -6.31
N ARG A 570 -42.93 5.46 -6.41
CA ARG A 570 -44.22 5.61 -7.11
C ARG A 570 -45.19 6.49 -6.29
N LEU A 571 -45.24 6.31 -4.98
CA LEU A 571 -46.13 7.05 -4.08
C LEU A 571 -45.64 8.48 -3.78
N ARG A 572 -44.33 8.74 -3.89
CA ARG A 572 -43.71 10.03 -3.60
C ARG A 572 -42.89 10.52 -4.79
N PRO A 573 -43.47 11.35 -5.69
CA PRO A 573 -42.79 11.87 -6.88
C PRO A 573 -41.47 12.61 -6.59
N GLY A 574 -41.32 13.16 -5.38
CA GLY A 574 -40.07 13.78 -4.92
C GLY A 574 -38.86 12.84 -4.85
N LEU A 575 -39.08 11.52 -4.85
CA LEU A 575 -38.03 10.49 -4.84
C LEU A 575 -37.68 9.94 -6.22
N THR A 576 -38.49 10.21 -7.24
CA THR A 576 -38.27 9.72 -8.60
C THR A 576 -36.89 10.17 -9.11
N GLY A 577 -36.08 9.23 -9.60
CA GLY A 577 -34.72 9.50 -10.10
C GLY A 577 -33.60 9.50 -9.05
N LEU A 578 -33.91 9.33 -7.75
CA LEU A 578 -32.89 9.21 -6.69
C LEU A 578 -32.38 7.77 -6.47
N GLY A 579 -32.94 6.79 -7.17
CA GLY A 579 -32.68 5.37 -6.94
C GLY A 579 -31.21 4.97 -7.07
N THR A 580 -30.50 5.52 -8.07
CA THR A 580 -29.07 5.27 -8.24
C THR A 580 -28.25 5.82 -7.06
N ALA A 581 -28.54 7.04 -6.60
CA ALA A 581 -27.83 7.62 -5.46
C ALA A 581 -28.10 6.80 -4.19
N PHE A 582 -29.35 6.44 -3.94
CA PHE A 582 -29.73 5.59 -2.80
C PHE A 582 -29.01 4.23 -2.84
N ALA A 583 -29.06 3.51 -3.97
CA ALA A 583 -28.41 2.20 -4.10
C ALA A 583 -26.89 2.28 -3.88
N VAL A 584 -26.24 3.31 -4.42
CA VAL A 584 -24.80 3.52 -4.22
C VAL A 584 -24.48 3.85 -2.75
N LEU A 585 -25.32 4.63 -2.07
CA LEU A 585 -25.17 4.91 -0.64
C LEU A 585 -25.40 3.67 0.24
N VAL A 586 -26.30 2.76 -0.15
CA VAL A 586 -26.43 1.44 0.48
C VAL A 586 -25.13 0.66 0.38
N VAL A 587 -24.50 0.64 -0.80
CA VAL A 587 -23.20 -0.04 -0.98
C VAL A 587 -22.09 0.60 -0.13
N ILE A 588 -22.05 1.93 -0.01
CA ILE A 588 -21.10 2.63 0.88
C ILE A 588 -21.38 2.31 2.36
N GLY A 589 -22.64 2.03 2.72
CA GLY A 589 -23.03 1.66 4.08
C GLY A 589 -22.59 0.25 4.49
N LEU A 590 -22.31 -0.66 3.55
CA LEU A 590 -21.93 -2.05 3.85
C LEU A 590 -20.62 -2.14 4.68
N PRO A 591 -19.48 -1.52 4.28
CA PRO A 591 -18.26 -1.55 5.09
C PRO A 591 -18.41 -0.87 6.46
N ILE A 592 -19.35 0.07 6.61
CA ILE A 592 -19.66 0.68 7.91
C ILE A 592 -20.23 -0.40 8.84
N GLY A 593 -21.20 -1.17 8.33
CA GLY A 593 -21.83 -2.24 9.11
C GLY A 593 -20.86 -3.36 9.47
N THR A 594 -19.98 -3.76 8.55
CA THR A 594 -18.94 -4.76 8.86
C THR A 594 -18.00 -4.26 9.95
N THR A 595 -17.48 -3.02 9.82
CA THR A 595 -16.61 -2.41 10.84
C THR A 595 -17.30 -2.33 12.21
N VAL A 596 -18.59 -2.00 12.24
CA VAL A 596 -19.38 -1.97 13.48
C VAL A 596 -19.54 -3.37 14.07
N SER A 597 -19.77 -4.39 13.25
CA SER A 597 -19.91 -5.77 13.70
C SER A 597 -18.59 -6.34 14.23
N ASP A 598 -17.48 -6.05 13.55
CA ASP A 598 -16.13 -6.41 13.99
C ASP A 598 -15.81 -5.74 15.33
N ALA A 599 -16.13 -4.45 15.46
CA ALA A 599 -15.97 -3.69 16.70
C ALA A 599 -16.80 -4.27 17.85
N TRP A 600 -18.03 -4.70 17.57
CA TRP A 600 -18.90 -5.32 18.55
C TRP A 600 -18.37 -6.68 19.00
N SER A 601 -17.96 -7.52 18.05
CA SER A 601 -17.43 -8.87 18.31
C SER A 601 -16.11 -8.84 19.10
N ALA A 602 -15.28 -7.82 18.87
CA ALA A 602 -14.03 -7.62 19.60
C ALA A 602 -14.22 -7.30 21.10
N ARG A 603 -15.40 -6.86 21.52
CA ARG A 603 -15.69 -6.55 22.94
C ARG A 603 -15.50 -7.77 23.84
N ASP A 604 -15.90 -8.94 23.36
CA ASP A 604 -15.93 -10.16 24.17
C ASP A 604 -14.57 -10.88 24.16
N ASN A 605 -13.72 -10.61 23.17
CA ASN A 605 -12.36 -11.12 23.07
C ASN A 605 -11.40 -9.99 22.68
N PRO A 606 -11.07 -9.08 23.62
CA PRO A 606 -10.11 -8.02 23.34
C PRO A 606 -8.75 -8.69 23.07
N GLY A 607 -8.23 -8.52 21.86
CA GLY A 607 -6.92 -9.03 21.48
C GLY A 607 -5.80 -8.41 22.31
N SER A 608 -4.55 -8.86 22.09
CA SER A 608 -3.38 -8.41 22.86
C SER A 608 -3.00 -6.92 22.68
N GLY A 609 -3.66 -6.18 21.78
CA GLY A 609 -3.30 -4.80 21.41
C GLY A 609 -1.87 -4.64 20.91
N ARG A 610 -1.25 -5.76 20.51
CA ARG A 610 0.12 -5.91 20.02
C ARG A 610 0.18 -7.09 19.07
N TYR A 611 1.01 -6.99 18.05
CA TYR A 611 1.36 -8.11 17.19
C TYR A 611 2.12 -9.18 17.99
N VAL A 612 1.50 -10.34 18.19
CA VAL A 612 2.09 -11.45 18.94
C VAL A 612 2.08 -12.70 18.07
N SER A 613 3.27 -13.24 17.83
CA SER A 613 3.45 -14.48 17.10
C SER A 613 4.66 -15.23 17.63
N ALA A 614 4.44 -16.43 18.19
CA ALA A 614 5.52 -17.33 18.58
C ALA A 614 6.40 -17.70 17.36
N PHE A 615 5.78 -17.82 16.18
CA PHE A 615 6.48 -18.13 14.94
C PHE A 615 7.47 -17.03 14.52
N TRP A 616 7.08 -15.76 14.67
CA TRP A 616 7.90 -14.60 14.28
C TRP A 616 8.67 -13.96 15.43
N ARG A 617 8.84 -14.66 16.55
CA ARG A 617 9.43 -14.16 17.80
C ARG A 617 10.92 -13.89 17.68
N VAL A 618 11.37 -12.63 17.61
CA VAL A 618 12.80 -12.28 17.75
C VAL A 618 13.13 -12.17 19.24
N TYR A 619 14.15 -12.91 19.68
CA TYR A 619 14.56 -12.94 21.07
C TYR A 619 15.36 -11.68 21.45
N PRO A 620 15.31 -11.23 22.72
CA PRO A 620 16.04 -10.05 23.16
C PRO A 620 17.55 -10.10 22.90
N ASP A 621 18.18 -11.28 22.98
CA ASP A 621 19.60 -11.47 22.71
C ASP A 621 19.93 -11.51 21.20
N GLU A 622 19.08 -12.11 20.35
CA GLU A 622 19.18 -11.96 18.88
C GLU A 622 19.23 -10.47 18.50
N LEU A 623 18.32 -9.71 19.09
CA LEU A 623 18.19 -8.30 18.82
C LEU A 623 19.36 -7.47 19.35
N ALA A 624 19.77 -7.69 20.60
CA ALA A 624 20.88 -6.96 21.21
C ALA A 624 22.20 -7.22 20.46
N ALA A 625 22.45 -8.46 20.04
CA ALA A 625 23.59 -8.83 19.22
C ALA A 625 23.52 -8.15 17.83
N ALA A 626 22.36 -8.15 17.17
CA ALA A 626 22.20 -7.47 15.88
C ALA A 626 22.44 -5.95 15.99
N GLN A 627 22.01 -5.33 17.09
CA GLN A 627 22.31 -3.92 17.35
C GLN A 627 23.78 -3.65 17.64
N TRP A 628 24.44 -4.56 18.38
CA TRP A 628 25.88 -4.48 18.58
C TRP A 628 26.61 -4.55 17.23
N LEU A 629 26.22 -5.49 16.37
CA LEU A 629 26.79 -5.62 15.02
C LEU A 629 26.60 -4.33 14.21
N ALA A 630 25.39 -3.74 14.23
CA ALA A 630 25.09 -2.49 13.53
C ALA A 630 25.99 -1.33 13.96
N LYS A 631 26.44 -1.29 15.21
CA LYS A 631 27.29 -0.22 15.76
C LYS A 631 28.79 -0.47 15.54
N ASN A 632 29.19 -1.73 15.35
CA ASN A 632 30.61 -2.14 15.35
C ASN A 632 31.10 -2.66 13.98
N SER A 633 30.26 -2.68 12.96
CA SER A 633 30.62 -3.06 11.58
C SER A 633 30.39 -1.92 10.60
N GLY A 634 31.14 -1.90 9.49
CA GLY A 634 30.95 -0.96 8.39
C GLY A 634 29.67 -1.25 7.60
N PRO A 635 29.07 -0.24 6.95
CA PRO A 635 27.80 -0.39 6.23
C PRO A 635 27.89 -1.36 5.04
N ASP A 636 29.07 -1.54 4.44
CA ASP A 636 29.29 -2.45 3.31
C ASP A 636 29.85 -3.81 3.73
N ASP A 637 30.09 -4.03 5.03
CA ASP A 637 30.61 -5.30 5.52
C ASP A 637 29.58 -6.43 5.25
N VAL A 638 30.08 -7.59 4.80
CA VAL A 638 29.27 -8.81 4.59
C VAL A 638 29.36 -9.72 5.82
N VAL A 639 28.22 -10.28 6.20
CA VAL A 639 28.03 -11.11 7.39
C VAL A 639 27.62 -12.53 7.02
N VAL A 640 28.25 -13.53 7.62
CA VAL A 640 27.70 -14.90 7.64
C VAL A 640 26.74 -15.02 8.81
N SER A 641 25.54 -15.54 8.58
CA SER A 641 24.55 -15.77 9.64
C SER A 641 23.86 -17.11 9.46
N ASN A 642 23.47 -17.79 10.56
CA ASN A 642 22.60 -18.97 10.52
C ASN A 642 21.12 -18.67 10.79
N THR A 643 20.74 -17.40 10.89
CA THR A 643 19.36 -16.94 11.19
C THR A 643 18.45 -16.94 9.96
N PHE A 644 18.59 -17.90 9.04
CA PHE A 644 17.91 -17.88 7.74
C PHE A 644 16.40 -18.11 7.83
N CYS A 645 15.97 -18.97 8.76
CA CYS A 645 14.59 -19.41 8.88
C CYS A 645 13.93 -18.98 10.20
N ARG A 646 12.60 -19.03 10.19
CA ARG A 646 11.74 -18.82 11.36
C ARG A 646 10.74 -19.98 11.53
N PRO A 647 10.30 -20.29 12.76
CA PRO A 647 10.80 -19.78 14.04
C PRO A 647 12.27 -20.16 14.29
N ALA A 648 12.93 -19.48 15.25
CA ALA A 648 14.29 -19.83 15.65
C ALA A 648 14.34 -21.29 16.14
N GLY A 649 15.43 -21.98 15.82
CA GLY A 649 15.60 -23.40 16.08
C GLY A 649 16.47 -24.07 15.01
N PRO A 650 16.80 -25.37 15.17
CA PRO A 650 17.63 -26.09 14.21
C PRO A 650 17.13 -25.91 12.77
N GLN A 651 17.99 -25.34 11.90
CA GLN A 651 17.65 -25.05 10.52
C GLN A 651 17.51 -26.37 9.72
N ARG A 652 16.29 -26.80 9.47
CA ARG A 652 15.97 -28.04 8.74
C ARG A 652 15.61 -27.76 7.29
N PRO A 653 15.85 -28.70 6.35
CA PRO A 653 15.32 -28.57 4.99
C PRO A 653 13.82 -28.31 4.99
N GLY A 654 13.38 -27.27 4.28
CA GLY A 654 11.97 -26.86 4.24
C GLY A 654 11.49 -25.99 5.40
N CYS A 655 12.40 -25.36 6.16
CA CYS A 655 12.03 -24.30 7.10
C CYS A 655 11.54 -23.04 6.38
N ASP A 656 10.80 -22.18 7.08
CA ASP A 656 10.30 -20.93 6.51
C ASP A 656 11.43 -19.89 6.45
N ALA A 657 11.96 -19.65 5.25
CA ALA A 657 13.16 -18.87 4.97
C ALA A 657 12.92 -17.35 4.96
N ARG A 658 12.14 -16.85 5.94
CA ARG A 658 11.88 -15.42 6.19
C ARG A 658 12.60 -14.91 7.44
N GLY A 659 13.85 -15.32 7.63
CA GLY A 659 14.76 -14.77 8.63
C GLY A 659 15.50 -13.54 8.10
N TYR A 660 15.20 -12.36 8.64
CA TYR A 660 15.72 -11.06 8.18
C TYR A 660 16.32 -10.24 9.33
N ILE A 661 16.98 -10.90 10.29
CA ILE A 661 17.47 -10.26 11.52
C ILE A 661 18.72 -9.44 11.21
N VAL A 662 19.71 -10.04 10.56
CA VAL A 662 20.98 -9.37 10.28
C VAL A 662 20.82 -8.32 9.19
N SER A 663 20.17 -8.67 8.08
CA SER A 663 19.91 -7.74 6.98
C SER A 663 18.95 -6.62 7.37
N GLY A 664 17.90 -6.92 8.13
CA GLY A 664 16.92 -5.95 8.61
C GLY A 664 17.41 -5.10 9.78
N ILE A 665 17.69 -5.72 10.93
CA ILE A 665 17.99 -5.00 12.18
C ILE A 665 19.45 -4.52 12.20
N ALA A 666 20.41 -5.39 11.86
CA ALA A 666 21.81 -4.96 11.83
C ALA A 666 22.12 -4.09 10.60
N GLY A 667 21.31 -4.18 9.55
CA GLY A 667 21.43 -3.39 8.34
C GLY A 667 22.69 -3.73 7.55
N ARG A 668 23.10 -5.01 7.52
CA ARG A 668 24.30 -5.48 6.82
C ARG A 668 23.96 -6.46 5.71
N ARG A 669 24.79 -6.50 4.67
CA ARG A 669 24.67 -7.54 3.65
C ARG A 669 25.05 -8.88 4.26
N THR A 670 24.41 -9.94 3.82
CA THR A 670 24.69 -11.29 4.30
C THR A 670 25.17 -12.18 3.17
N LEU A 671 26.05 -13.13 3.45
CA LEU A 671 26.41 -14.17 2.48
C LEU A 671 25.14 -14.87 1.96
N LEU A 672 24.30 -15.25 2.92
CA LEU A 672 22.96 -15.76 2.77
C LEU A 672 22.21 -15.41 4.07
N GLU A 673 21.00 -14.90 3.96
CA GLU A 673 19.95 -14.79 4.97
C GLU A 673 18.62 -15.04 4.23
N GLY A 674 17.46 -15.06 4.90
CA GLY A 674 16.19 -15.49 4.34
C GLY A 674 15.99 -15.27 2.82
N TRP A 675 15.77 -16.34 2.06
CA TRP A 675 15.68 -16.30 0.60
C TRP A 675 14.25 -16.36 0.06
N ALA A 676 13.23 -16.40 0.94
CA ALA A 676 11.85 -16.63 0.54
C ALA A 676 11.32 -15.60 -0.48
N TYR A 677 11.71 -14.32 -0.36
CA TYR A 677 11.25 -13.25 -1.27
C TYR A 677 12.12 -13.05 -2.50
N THR A 678 13.03 -13.99 -2.77
CA THR A 678 13.82 -13.99 -4.01
C THR A 678 12.97 -14.45 -5.20
N GLN A 679 13.33 -13.97 -6.39
CA GLN A 679 12.69 -14.37 -7.65
C GLN A 679 12.77 -15.88 -7.85
N GLN A 680 13.90 -16.49 -7.49
CA GLN A 680 14.18 -17.91 -7.59
C GLN A 680 13.26 -18.74 -6.67
N ALA A 681 13.07 -18.32 -5.42
CA ALA A 681 12.16 -18.99 -4.49
C ALA A 681 10.70 -18.84 -4.92
N MET A 682 10.29 -17.65 -5.39
CA MET A 682 8.94 -17.42 -5.90
C MET A 682 8.65 -18.22 -7.18
N ALA A 683 9.60 -18.30 -8.11
CA ALA A 683 9.47 -19.06 -9.35
C ALA A 683 9.31 -20.58 -9.12
N THR A 684 9.80 -21.08 -7.99
CA THR A 684 9.65 -22.49 -7.60
C THR A 684 8.43 -22.73 -6.70
N HIS A 685 7.52 -21.76 -6.55
CA HIS A 685 6.28 -21.96 -5.80
C HIS A 685 5.49 -23.18 -6.31
N GLY A 686 5.02 -24.03 -5.38
CA GLY A 686 4.25 -25.23 -5.72
C GLY A 686 5.08 -26.46 -6.10
N VAL A 687 6.37 -26.28 -6.46
CA VAL A 687 7.27 -27.40 -6.78
C VAL A 687 7.37 -28.34 -5.57
N HIS A 688 7.15 -29.64 -5.80
CA HIS A 688 7.03 -30.67 -4.76
C HIS A 688 5.96 -30.39 -3.68
N GLY A 689 4.91 -29.65 -4.03
CA GLY A 689 3.83 -29.31 -3.09
C GLY A 689 4.27 -28.35 -1.99
N ARG A 690 5.34 -27.58 -2.19
CA ARG A 690 5.91 -26.64 -1.21
C ARG A 690 5.63 -25.19 -1.57
N LYS A 691 5.37 -24.37 -0.55
CA LYS A 691 5.26 -22.91 -0.71
C LYS A 691 6.64 -22.31 -0.93
N TYR A 692 6.69 -21.15 -1.57
CA TYR A 692 7.95 -20.45 -1.86
C TYR A 692 8.73 -20.13 -0.59
N THR A 693 8.03 -19.89 0.54
CA THR A 693 8.67 -19.61 1.83
C THR A 693 9.42 -20.79 2.40
N VAL A 694 9.11 -22.01 1.99
CA VAL A 694 9.73 -23.26 2.48
C VAL A 694 10.47 -24.00 1.35
N GLN A 695 10.75 -23.32 0.24
CA GLN A 695 11.58 -23.90 -0.79
C GLN A 695 13.05 -23.96 -0.34
N PRO A 696 13.82 -24.98 -0.78
CA PRO A 696 15.26 -25.01 -0.57
C PRO A 696 15.94 -23.73 -1.04
N SER A 697 17.09 -23.40 -0.44
CA SER A 697 17.89 -22.26 -0.88
C SER A 697 18.24 -22.42 -2.36
N PRO A 698 18.00 -21.39 -3.21
CA PRO A 698 18.52 -21.34 -4.58
C PRO A 698 20.05 -21.32 -4.64
N TRP A 699 20.72 -21.04 -3.52
CA TRP A 699 22.18 -21.04 -3.39
C TRP A 699 22.62 -22.11 -2.38
N PRO A 700 22.55 -23.41 -2.74
CA PRO A 700 22.91 -24.50 -1.85
C PRO A 700 24.37 -24.42 -1.39
N ASP A 701 25.28 -23.96 -2.25
CA ASP A 701 26.71 -23.84 -1.92
C ASP A 701 26.97 -22.81 -0.80
N ARG A 702 26.22 -21.69 -0.78
CA ARG A 702 26.35 -20.66 0.26
C ARG A 702 25.77 -21.15 1.59
N LEU A 703 24.71 -21.95 1.54
CA LEU A 703 24.12 -22.60 2.71
C LEU A 703 25.09 -23.63 3.30
N ASP A 704 25.68 -24.49 2.47
CA ASP A 704 26.71 -25.47 2.88
C ASP A 704 27.93 -24.76 3.47
N LEU A 705 28.45 -23.73 2.79
CA LEU A 705 29.59 -22.96 3.27
C LEU A 705 29.32 -22.34 4.65
N THR A 706 28.13 -21.76 4.85
CA THR A 706 27.76 -21.21 6.16
C THR A 706 27.71 -22.30 7.24
N ASN A 707 27.05 -23.42 6.95
CA ASN A 707 26.93 -24.53 7.90
C ASN A 707 28.31 -25.11 8.25
N ARG A 708 29.19 -25.32 7.27
CA ARG A 708 30.53 -25.89 7.50
C ARG A 708 31.43 -24.93 8.27
N VAL A 709 31.40 -23.63 7.98
CA VAL A 709 32.17 -22.64 8.76
C VAL A 709 31.73 -22.63 10.21
N LEU A 710 30.43 -22.73 10.48
CA LEU A 710 29.93 -22.72 11.87
C LEU A 710 30.20 -24.03 12.61
N THR A 711 30.19 -25.18 11.93
CA THR A 711 30.25 -26.50 12.59
C THR A 711 31.62 -27.18 12.53
N ALA A 712 32.38 -26.97 11.47
CA ALA A 712 33.71 -27.55 11.23
C ALA A 712 34.63 -26.54 10.53
N PRO A 713 34.94 -25.40 11.17
CA PRO A 713 35.74 -24.35 10.54
C PRO A 713 37.15 -24.82 10.18
N THR A 714 37.65 -24.33 9.05
CA THR A 714 39.02 -24.52 8.60
C THR A 714 39.57 -23.21 8.02
N SER A 715 40.90 -23.10 7.93
CA SER A 715 41.56 -21.94 7.31
C SER A 715 41.14 -21.74 5.85
N GLN A 716 40.90 -22.83 5.11
CA GLN A 716 40.41 -22.78 3.73
C GLN A 716 39.02 -22.15 3.64
N LEU A 717 38.08 -22.56 4.51
CA LEU A 717 36.73 -22.02 4.51
C LEU A 717 36.72 -20.54 4.93
N ALA A 718 37.50 -20.17 5.96
CA ALA A 718 37.65 -18.78 6.38
C ALA A 718 38.28 -17.90 5.28
N ASN A 719 39.28 -18.42 4.55
CA ASN A 719 39.87 -17.76 3.39
C ASN A 719 38.85 -17.58 2.27
N GLN A 720 38.07 -18.62 1.96
CA GLN A 720 37.03 -18.57 0.93
C GLN A 720 35.97 -17.50 1.25
N LEU A 721 35.46 -17.46 2.49
CA LEU A 721 34.51 -16.44 2.93
C LEU A 721 35.03 -15.02 2.69
N ARG A 722 36.29 -14.78 3.04
CA ARG A 722 36.96 -13.48 2.91
C ARG A 722 37.26 -13.11 1.46
N SER A 723 37.86 -14.01 0.69
CA SER A 723 38.36 -13.70 -0.66
C SER A 723 37.26 -13.72 -1.72
N GLN A 724 36.28 -14.61 -1.61
CA GLN A 724 35.25 -14.79 -2.63
C GLN A 724 34.02 -13.90 -2.38
N TYR A 725 33.65 -13.72 -1.11
CA TYR A 725 32.40 -13.05 -0.72
C TYR A 725 32.61 -11.78 0.10
N GLY A 726 33.86 -11.41 0.40
CA GLY A 726 34.16 -10.21 1.19
C GLY A 726 33.62 -10.27 2.63
N VAL A 727 33.40 -11.46 3.16
CA VAL A 727 32.88 -11.63 4.53
C VAL A 727 33.89 -11.13 5.53
N ARG A 728 33.41 -10.32 6.47
CA ARG A 728 34.19 -9.83 7.60
C ARG A 728 33.66 -10.30 8.95
N TRP A 729 32.36 -10.51 9.05
CA TRP A 729 31.71 -10.84 10.31
C TRP A 729 30.98 -12.18 10.23
N ILE A 730 30.92 -12.88 11.36
CA ILE A 730 30.08 -14.06 11.53
C ILE A 730 29.15 -13.78 12.71
N TYR A 731 27.85 -13.81 12.45
CA TYR A 731 26.79 -13.74 13.44
C TYR A 731 26.28 -15.17 13.66
N ALA A 732 26.57 -15.78 14.80
CA ALA A 732 26.27 -17.17 15.08
C ALA A 732 25.28 -17.29 16.24
N ASP A 733 24.04 -17.72 15.97
CA ASP A 733 23.04 -18.02 17.01
C ASP A 733 23.00 -19.52 17.31
N LEU A 734 23.29 -19.89 18.56
CA LEU A 734 23.24 -21.26 19.05
C LEU A 734 21.80 -21.84 19.12
N ARG A 735 20.76 -21.03 18.91
CA ARG A 735 19.37 -21.49 18.67
C ARG A 735 19.24 -22.18 17.33
N ASP A 736 19.90 -21.64 16.32
CA ASP A 736 19.69 -22.03 14.93
C ASP A 736 20.63 -23.16 14.49
N GLY A 737 21.66 -23.46 15.27
CA GLY A 737 22.48 -24.64 15.05
C GLY A 737 23.70 -24.71 15.95
N PRO A 738 24.48 -25.80 15.87
CA PRO A 738 25.73 -25.91 16.59
C PRO A 738 26.77 -24.91 16.07
N VAL A 739 27.55 -24.34 16.98
CA VAL A 739 28.69 -23.45 16.68
C VAL A 739 29.93 -24.07 17.32
N SER A 740 30.94 -24.38 16.49
CA SER A 740 32.17 -25.03 16.90
C SER A 740 33.07 -24.08 17.69
N ALA A 741 33.64 -24.56 18.80
CA ALA A 741 34.64 -23.81 19.56
C ALA A 741 35.93 -23.55 18.74
N LYS A 742 36.21 -24.38 17.72
CA LYS A 742 37.35 -24.18 16.81
C LYS A 742 37.22 -22.92 15.94
N LEU A 743 36.06 -22.27 15.93
CA LEU A 743 35.89 -21.01 15.19
C LEU A 743 36.83 -19.93 15.75
N ASP A 744 37.14 -19.98 17.04
CA ASP A 744 38.06 -19.09 17.74
C ASP A 744 39.50 -19.17 17.17
N ASP A 745 39.87 -20.28 16.52
CA ASP A 745 41.19 -20.45 15.87
C ASP A 745 41.30 -19.66 14.55
N PHE A 746 40.16 -19.30 13.95
CA PHE A 746 40.10 -18.69 12.61
C PHE A 746 39.42 -17.31 12.59
N ALA A 747 38.74 -16.94 13.67
CA ALA A 747 38.02 -15.69 13.82
C ALA A 747 38.09 -15.19 15.27
N VAL A 748 38.15 -13.88 15.46
CA VAL A 748 38.21 -13.26 16.79
C VAL A 748 36.81 -13.05 17.32
N LEU A 749 36.47 -13.66 18.46
CA LEU A 749 35.21 -13.37 19.16
C LEU A 749 35.22 -11.91 19.63
N ARG A 750 34.31 -11.09 19.11
CA ARG A 750 34.20 -9.66 19.44
C ARG A 750 33.05 -9.36 20.40
N HIS A 751 32.00 -10.18 20.37
CA HIS A 751 30.84 -9.99 21.23
C HIS A 751 30.13 -11.32 21.46
N GLN A 752 29.60 -11.49 22.66
CA GLN A 752 28.73 -12.61 23.02
C GLN A 752 27.56 -12.06 23.83
N GLU A 753 26.36 -12.45 23.43
CA GLU A 753 25.12 -12.10 24.10
C GLU A 753 24.31 -13.38 24.26
N SER A 754 24.32 -13.95 25.47
CA SER A 754 23.64 -15.20 25.78
C SER A 754 23.95 -16.33 24.77
N ARG A 755 23.03 -16.61 23.83
CA ARG A 755 23.17 -17.67 22.80
C ARG A 755 23.70 -17.16 21.47
N VAL A 756 24.00 -15.88 21.32
CA VAL A 756 24.55 -15.31 20.10
C VAL A 756 26.04 -14.98 20.30
N ARG A 757 26.86 -15.33 19.31
CA ARG A 757 28.29 -15.00 19.25
C ARG A 757 28.58 -14.25 17.97
N ILE A 758 29.37 -13.19 18.05
CA ILE A 758 29.79 -12.39 16.90
C ILE A 758 31.31 -12.44 16.79
N TYR A 759 31.77 -12.92 15.65
CA TYR A 759 33.17 -13.06 15.32
C TYR A 759 33.58 -12.09 14.21
N GLU A 760 34.81 -11.60 14.27
CA GLU A 760 35.46 -10.89 13.17
C GLU A 760 36.51 -11.81 12.54
N LEU A 761 36.43 -12.01 11.22
CA LEU A 761 37.49 -12.66 10.46
C LEU A 761 38.69 -11.71 10.39
N ALA A 762 39.86 -12.18 10.84
CA ALA A 762 41.08 -11.37 10.82
C ALA A 762 41.37 -10.82 9.42
N ARG A 763 41.87 -9.58 9.34
CA ARG A 763 42.43 -9.07 8.07
C ARG A 763 43.71 -9.86 7.73
N PRO A 764 44.06 -10.01 6.44
CA PRO A 764 45.31 -10.65 6.04
C PRO A 764 46.52 -10.08 6.78
#